data_AF-A0A958QFN2-F1
#
_entry.id   AF-A0A958QFN2-F1
#
_cell.length_a   1.000
_cell.length_b   1.000
_cell.length_c   1.000
_cell.angle_alpha   90.00
_cell.angle_beta   90.00
_cell.angle_gamma   90.00
#
_symmetry.space_group_name_H-M   'P 1'
#
loop_
_entity.id
_entity.type
_entity.pdbx_description
1 polymer ?
#
loop_
_entity_poly.entity_id
_entity_poly.type
_entity_poly.pdbx_seq_one_letter_code
_entity_poly.pdbx_strand_id
1 'polypeptide(L)'
;MTMALKFEMVRKRHFIAILWLTLGLVGCQLGDNRIRGSYKSVGAISVLSVTAQNQNATYEYEDTLYFEIHFSSPVDVVGAPVLELNISPAPGFATYESGSGTDTLVFRYLVQREDVAVDLDYRGVTALQLAGGSINASGSTLPLDLTLPEVGSQNSLSAQKDIRLETYCKGARLTNLPFAGGVGLPDDPYTICTADQLNQISDDATYVRQNYSLRANVDMSYFDGSTGAKTFNVIGSNVLPFVGQFRGNRKKISNLYINSTNSYVGLFGQVGESFYVNLSVSLKELTPPEISELVLVDPVVVSTGDYVGALAGAVRGGMLRACHVQSTTNGAAQVSGGNYVGGLIGAMIGQNSSTSWYLTSLTKSSINAVVSGATTVGGLIGWASDAPVMYSFTRGTVSGTGSDVGGVVGFLAGGGSLSPPWSQFLWSEASVDGDAFVGGVVGRVSSTGIKYGFSRGSVKGNSGVGGVAGHLQSASLYSTLFVGTLDLASTNKGGIYGTAVSATVSGGHYWDQTKNPGLTDSSYGDEPNVYLLLSSEMADPQSFSASGWDFLERSDDGEAEVFKISSDLGHPVFVSEDTSIYRDHFSGGDGSPKSPWSISTIEQLKFLATKPALYGDSFVLHNDLDLAEYDGSTAALEWPMIGHQNLPFSGQLDGGGHTISNLTIERTGETAVGFISNLLGAHLKNLNLHRVRVSSDGSNVGALAGFVLASYVDTVHVEGRLENPVDVESTSTTAQNVGGVLGIVHLSAINQVTTDLDVKSVGTLNLGGLIGFTYLSHIAGSLTRGTVSTGGAGVAYVAGVVGHIYYGIITECGSEADITAGNSTYVGGLMAAGWQSDVIKSFARGAVHGDVEVGGFVGYVSSTDISLSYAEGDVTGSVHVGGFAGQNATREIYYSYANGTVTGVTSVGGFIGYLSGSADASWSFWNIEKNPALTGIGSHADPVILYGVDSTQIATESTFTTENWDFEGETTNGTDDFWRMPTSGPPVLSWE
;
A
#
# COMPACT_ATOMS: atom_id res chain seq x y z
N MET A 1 -56.78 19.51 -23.33
CA MET A 1 -57.64 20.70 -23.58
C MET A 1 -56.75 21.74 -24.25
N THR A 2 -57.20 22.40 -25.34
CA THR A 2 -56.61 23.59 -26.04
C THR A 2 -55.17 24.01 -25.66
N MET A 3 -54.17 24.15 -26.56
CA MET A 3 -54.12 24.21 -28.05
C MET A 3 -52.61 24.19 -28.47
N ALA A 4 -52.12 24.08 -29.73
CA ALA A 4 -52.71 23.99 -31.07
C ALA A 4 -51.77 23.29 -32.10
N LEU A 5 -52.23 23.26 -33.36
CA LEU A 5 -51.58 23.06 -34.67
C LEU A 5 -50.11 23.58 -34.81
N LYS A 6 -49.16 22.99 -35.56
CA LYS A 6 -49.05 22.08 -36.74
C LYS A 6 -47.72 21.27 -36.68
N PHE A 7 -47.21 20.35 -37.53
CA PHE A 7 -47.54 19.45 -38.70
C PHE A 7 -46.27 18.55 -38.96
N GLU A 8 -46.17 17.47 -39.76
CA GLU A 8 -47.11 16.51 -40.41
C GLU A 8 -46.34 15.28 -41.03
N MET A 9 -46.96 14.08 -40.97
CA MET A 9 -46.94 12.83 -41.80
C MET A 9 -45.98 12.61 -43.02
N VAL A 10 -45.62 11.40 -43.56
CA VAL A 10 -45.85 9.91 -43.41
C VAL A 10 -44.52 9.16 -43.79
N ARG A 11 -44.05 7.96 -43.37
CA ARG A 11 -44.43 6.87 -42.41
C ARG A 11 -45.08 5.52 -42.89
N LYS A 12 -44.58 4.79 -43.92
CA LYS A 12 -44.87 3.34 -44.32
C LYS A 12 -44.14 2.97 -45.67
N ARG A 13 -44.14 1.74 -46.26
CA ARG A 13 -43.80 0.33 -45.85
C ARG A 13 -43.93 -0.63 -47.08
N HIS A 14 -42.92 -1.48 -47.36
CA HIS A 14 -42.97 -2.81 -48.05
C HIS A 14 -43.35 -2.98 -49.56
N PHE A 15 -42.83 -4.10 -50.12
CA PHE A 15 -43.45 -5.10 -51.04
C PHE A 15 -43.13 -5.16 -52.56
N ILE A 16 -43.00 -6.42 -53.03
CA ILE A 16 -43.03 -7.00 -54.40
C ILE A 16 -41.70 -7.10 -55.17
N ALA A 17 -41.58 -8.13 -56.01
CA ALA A 17 -40.37 -8.65 -56.66
C ALA A 17 -40.65 -9.10 -58.12
N ILE A 18 -39.62 -9.67 -58.78
CA ILE A 18 -39.64 -10.39 -60.09
C ILE A 18 -39.80 -9.49 -61.33
N LEU A 19 -38.75 -9.41 -62.17
CA LEU A 19 -38.68 -10.09 -63.49
C LEU A 19 -37.25 -10.00 -64.10
N TRP A 20 -36.89 -10.93 -64.98
CA TRP A 20 -35.65 -10.95 -65.80
C TRP A 20 -36.01 -11.09 -67.29
N LEU A 21 -35.05 -10.85 -68.21
CA LEU A 21 -35.15 -10.98 -69.69
C LEU A 21 -36.04 -9.90 -70.38
N THR A 22 -35.83 -9.41 -71.62
CA THR A 22 -34.80 -9.49 -72.71
C THR A 22 -35.08 -8.33 -73.72
N LEU A 23 -34.41 -8.04 -74.86
CA LEU A 23 -33.35 -8.65 -75.70
C LEU A 23 -32.69 -7.54 -76.59
N GLY A 24 -31.46 -7.77 -77.10
CA GLY A 24 -30.88 -7.05 -78.26
C GLY A 24 -29.42 -6.58 -78.05
N LEU A 25 -28.36 -7.25 -78.52
CA LEU A 25 -27.89 -7.45 -79.93
C LEU A 25 -27.53 -6.12 -80.63
N VAL A 26 -26.35 -5.90 -81.24
CA VAL A 26 -25.26 -6.77 -81.77
C VAL A 26 -23.89 -6.07 -81.51
N GLY A 27 -22.71 -6.68 -81.38
CA GLY A 27 -22.29 -8.10 -81.36
C GLY A 27 -20.94 -8.36 -82.08
N CYS A 28 -20.08 -9.25 -81.57
CA CYS A 28 -18.91 -9.84 -82.27
C CYS A 28 -18.47 -11.16 -81.59
N GLN A 29 -17.69 -12.02 -82.28
CA GLN A 29 -17.34 -13.42 -81.90
C GLN A 29 -15.87 -13.73 -82.32
N LEU A 30 -15.17 -14.82 -81.98
CA LEU A 30 -15.44 -16.14 -81.33
C LEU A 30 -14.38 -16.37 -80.20
N GLY A 31 -14.39 -17.43 -79.36
CA GLY A 31 -15.35 -18.53 -79.13
C GLY A 31 -14.68 -19.81 -78.57
N ASP A 32 -15.51 -20.83 -78.31
CA ASP A 32 -15.19 -22.24 -78.02
C ASP A 32 -14.60 -22.69 -76.65
N ASN A 33 -14.62 -24.02 -76.44
CA ASN A 33 -14.65 -24.70 -75.14
C ASN A 33 -13.44 -25.63 -74.89
N ARG A 34 -13.12 -25.87 -73.60
CA ARG A 34 -12.11 -26.82 -73.04
C ARG A 34 -10.61 -26.54 -73.32
N ILE A 35 -9.86 -26.37 -72.23
CA ILE A 35 -8.95 -27.40 -71.66
C ILE A 35 -8.59 -27.01 -70.21
N ARG A 36 -8.27 -27.99 -69.35
CA ARG A 36 -7.78 -27.71 -67.99
C ARG A 36 -6.34 -27.20 -68.03
N GLY A 37 -6.11 -25.98 -67.55
CA GLY A 37 -4.78 -25.45 -67.24
C GLY A 37 -4.80 -24.77 -65.87
N SER A 38 -4.25 -25.41 -64.85
CA SER A 38 -4.22 -24.88 -63.48
C SER A 38 -3.07 -23.89 -63.31
N TYR A 39 -3.34 -22.61 -63.54
CA TYR A 39 -2.50 -21.56 -62.96
C TYR A 39 -2.74 -21.53 -61.45
N LYS A 40 -1.75 -21.96 -60.67
CA LYS A 40 -1.66 -21.53 -59.27
C LYS A 40 -1.67 -20.00 -59.27
N SER A 41 -2.47 -19.38 -58.41
CA SER A 41 -2.14 -18.06 -57.92
C SER A 41 -0.75 -18.14 -57.29
N VAL A 42 0.20 -17.37 -57.82
CA VAL A 42 1.49 -17.18 -57.16
C VAL A 42 1.18 -16.43 -55.88
N GLY A 43 1.34 -17.09 -54.73
CA GLY A 43 1.05 -16.49 -53.44
C GLY A 43 1.95 -15.29 -53.21
N ALA A 44 1.36 -14.14 -52.91
CA ALA A 44 2.11 -13.01 -52.40
C ALA A 44 2.63 -13.33 -50.99
N ILE A 45 3.73 -12.68 -50.59
CA ILE A 45 4.09 -12.60 -49.17
C ILE A 45 3.23 -11.48 -48.58
N SER A 46 2.18 -11.85 -47.86
CA SER A 46 1.29 -10.92 -47.16
C SER A 46 1.63 -10.78 -45.68
N VAL A 47 1.19 -9.69 -45.07
CA VAL A 47 1.00 -9.60 -43.62
C VAL A 47 -0.08 -10.61 -43.19
N LEU A 48 0.09 -11.19 -42.01
CA LEU A 48 -0.83 -12.16 -41.39
C LEU A 48 -1.55 -11.54 -40.19
N SER A 49 -0.82 -10.85 -39.32
CA SER A 49 -1.33 -10.19 -38.12
C SER A 49 -0.41 -9.06 -37.67
N VAL A 50 -0.97 -8.15 -36.86
CA VAL A 50 -0.23 -7.12 -36.13
C VAL A 50 -0.59 -7.22 -34.66
N THR A 51 0.38 -7.22 -33.76
CA THR A 51 0.17 -7.29 -32.30
C THR A 51 1.16 -6.39 -31.57
N ALA A 52 1.18 -6.45 -30.23
CA ALA A 52 2.18 -5.75 -29.41
C ALA A 52 2.81 -6.71 -28.39
N GLN A 53 4.08 -6.46 -28.05
CA GLN A 53 4.75 -7.13 -26.92
C GLN A 53 4.18 -6.64 -25.59
N ASN A 54 3.75 -5.38 -25.54
CA ASN A 54 3.05 -4.75 -24.42
C ASN A 54 1.81 -5.52 -23.98
N GLN A 55 1.51 -5.46 -22.68
CA GLN A 55 0.30 -6.06 -22.09
C GLN A 55 -0.93 -5.17 -22.34
N ASN A 56 -2.12 -5.67 -22.00
CA ASN A 56 -3.35 -4.89 -22.07
C ASN A 56 -3.38 -3.89 -20.90
N ALA A 57 -3.28 -2.60 -21.19
CA ALA A 57 -3.22 -1.51 -20.20
C ALA A 57 -3.47 -0.14 -20.84
N THR A 58 -3.77 0.87 -20.01
CA THR A 58 -3.58 2.28 -20.37
C THR A 58 -2.11 2.64 -20.23
N TYR A 59 -1.53 3.23 -21.28
CA TYR A 59 -0.16 3.75 -21.31
C TYR A 59 -0.14 5.28 -21.37
N GLU A 60 0.84 5.91 -20.72
CA GLU A 60 0.95 7.37 -20.59
C GLU A 60 2.17 7.94 -21.34
N TYR A 61 2.25 9.27 -21.42
CA TYR A 61 3.43 10.01 -21.90
C TYR A 61 4.76 9.47 -21.34
N GLU A 62 5.74 9.31 -22.24
CA GLU A 62 7.05 8.66 -22.06
C GLU A 62 7.04 7.11 -21.94
N ASP A 63 5.89 6.44 -21.83
CA ASP A 63 5.87 4.98 -21.98
C ASP A 63 6.20 4.58 -23.43
N THR A 64 6.77 3.37 -23.60
CA THR A 64 7.21 2.83 -24.89
C THR A 64 6.37 1.63 -25.28
N LEU A 65 5.90 1.63 -26.55
CA LEU A 65 5.15 0.53 -27.14
C LEU A 65 5.98 -0.16 -28.24
N TYR A 66 5.96 -1.49 -28.28
CA TYR A 66 6.62 -2.32 -29.28
C TYR A 66 5.58 -3.15 -30.01
N PHE A 67 5.39 -2.88 -31.31
CA PHE A 67 4.44 -3.56 -32.19
C PHE A 67 5.15 -4.57 -33.08
N GLU A 68 4.56 -5.74 -33.25
CA GLU A 68 5.06 -6.80 -34.12
C GLU A 68 4.14 -6.94 -35.35
N ILE A 69 4.73 -6.94 -36.55
CA ILE A 69 4.04 -7.20 -37.81
C ILE A 69 4.55 -8.54 -38.35
N HIS A 70 3.68 -9.55 -38.38
CA HIS A 70 4.02 -10.90 -38.85
C HIS A 70 3.66 -11.08 -40.32
N PHE A 71 4.57 -11.63 -41.10
CA PHE A 71 4.44 -11.92 -42.53
C PHE A 71 4.35 -13.43 -42.79
N SER A 72 3.83 -13.80 -43.95
CA SER A 72 3.77 -15.21 -44.41
C SER A 72 5.10 -15.80 -44.90
N SER A 73 6.17 -15.00 -44.90
CA SER A 73 7.55 -15.41 -45.21
C SER A 73 8.53 -14.28 -44.84
N PRO A 74 9.83 -14.58 -44.67
CA PRO A 74 10.82 -13.58 -44.31
C PRO A 74 10.97 -12.40 -45.28
N VAL A 75 11.22 -11.21 -44.74
CA VAL A 75 11.33 -9.95 -45.49
C VAL A 75 12.57 -9.14 -45.10
N ASP A 76 13.20 -8.51 -46.08
CA ASP A 76 14.38 -7.65 -45.90
C ASP A 76 13.98 -6.16 -45.87
N VAL A 77 14.42 -5.43 -44.86
CA VAL A 77 14.12 -4.00 -44.65
C VAL A 77 15.34 -3.14 -44.97
N VAL A 78 15.16 -2.11 -45.80
CA VAL A 78 16.18 -1.12 -46.12
C VAL A 78 15.62 0.28 -45.89
N GLY A 79 16.28 1.08 -45.06
CA GLY A 79 15.74 2.35 -44.57
C GLY A 79 14.89 2.16 -43.30
N ALA A 80 14.05 3.16 -42.98
CA ALA A 80 13.24 3.18 -41.76
C ALA A 80 11.75 3.36 -42.11
N PRO A 81 11.01 2.28 -42.41
CA PRO A 81 9.55 2.33 -42.54
C PRO A 81 8.90 2.67 -41.18
N VAL A 82 7.64 3.11 -41.23
CA VAL A 82 6.86 3.50 -40.05
C VAL A 82 5.45 2.90 -40.10
N LEU A 83 4.85 2.67 -38.92
CA LEU A 83 3.45 2.29 -38.76
C LEU A 83 2.64 3.47 -38.22
N GLU A 84 1.65 3.94 -38.98
CA GLU A 84 0.77 5.05 -38.59
C GLU A 84 -0.35 4.57 -37.64
N LEU A 85 -0.42 5.14 -36.44
CA LEU A 85 -1.36 4.77 -35.38
C LEU A 85 -2.62 5.64 -35.39
N ASN A 86 -3.73 5.13 -34.84
CA ASN A 86 -5.04 5.79 -34.78
C ASN A 86 -5.13 6.94 -33.73
N ILE A 87 -3.99 7.49 -33.33
CA ILE A 87 -3.84 8.44 -32.22
C ILE A 87 -4.42 9.83 -32.57
N SER A 88 -5.02 10.45 -31.56
CA SER A 88 -5.56 11.81 -31.54
C SER A 88 -4.74 12.70 -30.58
N PRO A 89 -4.55 14.01 -30.82
CA PRO A 89 -5.11 14.83 -31.91
C PRO A 89 -4.31 14.76 -33.22
N ALA A 90 -3.13 14.14 -33.22
CA ALA A 90 -2.28 13.95 -34.38
C ALA A 90 -1.87 12.47 -34.50
N PRO A 91 -1.73 11.92 -35.73
CA PRO A 91 -1.31 10.53 -35.90
C PRO A 91 0.09 10.29 -35.35
N GLY A 92 0.22 9.29 -34.48
CA GLY A 92 1.53 8.77 -34.06
C GLY A 92 2.15 7.88 -35.12
N PHE A 93 3.48 7.84 -35.18
CA PHE A 93 4.23 7.01 -36.12
C PHE A 93 5.22 6.15 -35.35
N ALA A 94 4.95 4.84 -35.24
CA ALA A 94 5.91 3.88 -34.69
C ALA A 94 7.03 3.66 -35.71
N THR A 95 8.29 3.72 -35.28
CA THR A 95 9.47 3.58 -36.14
C THR A 95 10.01 2.17 -36.14
N TYR A 96 10.34 1.62 -37.31
CA TYR A 96 11.00 0.32 -37.44
C TYR A 96 12.29 0.24 -36.60
N GLU A 97 12.46 -0.87 -35.90
CA GLU A 97 13.56 -1.10 -34.95
C GLU A 97 14.35 -2.38 -35.26
N SER A 98 13.69 -3.51 -35.51
CA SER A 98 14.37 -4.78 -35.81
C SER A 98 13.48 -5.77 -36.59
N GLY A 99 14.07 -6.87 -37.09
CA GLY A 99 13.35 -7.96 -37.77
C GLY A 99 13.74 -8.25 -39.23
N SER A 100 14.54 -7.39 -39.88
CA SER A 100 15.00 -7.65 -41.26
C SER A 100 15.67 -9.03 -41.41
N GLY A 101 15.22 -9.80 -42.39
CA GLY A 101 15.65 -11.19 -42.64
C GLY A 101 14.82 -12.24 -41.88
N THR A 102 13.83 -11.84 -41.08
CA THR A 102 12.83 -12.73 -40.45
C THR A 102 11.44 -12.45 -41.03
N ASP A 103 10.46 -13.24 -40.61
CA ASP A 103 9.04 -13.04 -40.92
C ASP A 103 8.31 -12.09 -39.96
N THR A 104 9.01 -11.49 -38.98
CA THR A 104 8.40 -10.64 -37.94
C THR A 104 9.19 -9.36 -37.77
N LEU A 105 8.56 -8.22 -38.07
CA LEU A 105 9.16 -6.88 -37.95
C LEU A 105 8.66 -6.15 -36.70
N VAL A 106 9.59 -5.56 -35.94
CA VAL A 106 9.32 -4.82 -34.70
C VAL A 106 9.37 -3.31 -34.95
N PHE A 107 8.36 -2.60 -34.45
CA PHE A 107 8.22 -1.14 -34.54
C PHE A 107 8.04 -0.53 -33.15
N ARG A 108 8.84 0.49 -32.83
CA ARG A 108 8.84 1.19 -31.54
C ARG A 108 8.09 2.52 -31.61
N TYR A 109 7.20 2.78 -30.66
CA TYR A 109 6.59 4.09 -30.43
C TYR A 109 6.89 4.60 -29.02
N LEU A 110 6.98 5.93 -28.88
CA LEU A 110 7.13 6.62 -27.60
C LEU A 110 5.91 7.53 -27.45
N VAL A 111 5.10 7.30 -26.42
CA VAL A 111 3.84 8.02 -26.22
C VAL A 111 4.12 9.50 -25.94
N GLN A 112 3.47 10.40 -26.70
CA GLN A 112 3.62 11.84 -26.60
C GLN A 112 2.56 12.46 -25.66
N ARG A 113 2.80 13.71 -25.24
CA ARG A 113 2.05 14.38 -24.16
C ARG A 113 0.57 14.65 -24.48
N GLU A 114 0.18 14.59 -25.75
CA GLU A 114 -1.21 14.81 -26.19
C GLU A 114 -1.87 13.53 -26.76
N ASP A 115 -1.21 12.38 -26.69
CA ASP A 115 -1.70 11.15 -27.34
C ASP A 115 -2.91 10.54 -26.62
N VAL A 116 -4.03 10.43 -27.34
CA VAL A 116 -5.25 9.78 -26.89
C VAL A 116 -5.69 8.70 -27.88
N ALA A 117 -5.98 7.51 -27.36
CA ALA A 117 -6.59 6.39 -28.07
C ALA A 117 -7.42 5.57 -27.06
N VAL A 118 -8.73 5.46 -27.28
CA VAL A 118 -9.63 4.66 -26.40
C VAL A 118 -9.44 3.15 -26.62
N ASP A 119 -8.93 2.79 -27.79
CA ASP A 119 -8.55 1.46 -28.25
C ASP A 119 -7.48 1.70 -29.35
N LEU A 120 -6.25 1.24 -29.12
CA LEU A 120 -5.10 1.57 -29.97
C LEU A 120 -4.97 0.58 -31.12
N ASP A 121 -5.04 1.10 -32.34
CA ASP A 121 -4.81 0.34 -33.57
C ASP A 121 -3.98 1.16 -34.57
N TYR A 122 -3.55 0.54 -35.66
CA TYR A 122 -3.05 1.28 -36.81
C TYR A 122 -4.20 1.97 -37.56
N ARG A 123 -3.90 3.07 -38.25
CA ARG A 123 -4.91 3.98 -38.81
C ARG A 123 -5.77 3.38 -39.94
N GLY A 124 -5.39 2.22 -40.47
CA GLY A 124 -6.12 1.48 -41.50
C GLY A 124 -5.20 0.54 -42.29
N VAL A 125 -5.76 -0.21 -43.23
CA VAL A 125 -5.07 -1.31 -43.95
C VAL A 125 -3.80 -0.89 -44.73
N THR A 126 -3.58 0.41 -44.95
CA THR A 126 -2.38 0.97 -45.62
C THR A 126 -1.45 1.75 -44.68
N ALA A 127 -1.56 1.56 -43.36
CA ALA A 127 -0.82 2.34 -42.36
C ALA A 127 0.68 1.99 -42.25
N LEU A 128 1.13 0.86 -42.83
CA LEU A 128 2.55 0.52 -42.95
C LEU A 128 3.18 1.34 -44.09
N GLN A 129 3.76 2.49 -43.75
CA GLN A 129 4.35 3.42 -44.70
C GLN A 129 5.86 3.18 -44.87
N LEU A 130 6.33 3.11 -46.12
CA LEU A 130 7.74 2.85 -46.42
C LEU A 130 8.69 4.03 -46.10
N ALA A 131 8.18 5.26 -45.96
CA ALA A 131 8.92 6.48 -45.57
C ALA A 131 10.24 6.76 -46.35
N GLY A 132 10.35 6.26 -47.59
CA GLY A 132 11.56 6.39 -48.43
C GLY A 132 12.53 5.20 -48.36
N GLY A 133 12.25 4.22 -47.51
CA GLY A 133 12.86 2.89 -47.53
C GLY A 133 12.11 1.89 -48.41
N SER A 134 12.37 0.60 -48.19
CA SER A 134 11.71 -0.53 -48.87
C SER A 134 11.66 -1.76 -47.96
N ILE A 135 10.57 -2.52 -48.04
CA ILE A 135 10.45 -3.88 -47.51
C ILE A 135 10.39 -4.83 -48.72
N ASN A 136 11.23 -5.88 -48.75
CA ASN A 136 11.42 -6.75 -49.90
C ASN A 136 11.29 -8.24 -49.49
N ALA A 137 11.03 -9.13 -50.46
CA ALA A 137 10.97 -10.57 -50.23
C ALA A 137 12.38 -11.13 -49.93
N SER A 138 12.64 -11.62 -48.71
CA SER A 138 13.98 -12.13 -48.38
C SER A 138 14.27 -13.42 -49.13
N GLY A 139 15.36 -13.44 -49.90
CA GLY A 139 15.76 -14.58 -50.74
C GLY A 139 14.74 -15.02 -51.81
N SER A 140 13.73 -14.19 -52.13
CA SER A 140 12.54 -14.60 -52.89
C SER A 140 12.18 -13.60 -54.00
N THR A 141 11.31 -14.01 -54.92
CA THR A 141 10.79 -13.20 -56.05
C THR A 141 9.26 -13.14 -56.08
N LEU A 142 8.60 -13.59 -55.00
CA LEU A 142 7.17 -13.42 -54.82
C LEU A 142 6.84 -11.92 -54.61
N PRO A 143 5.70 -11.42 -55.12
CA PRO A 143 5.27 -10.07 -54.81
C PRO A 143 4.96 -9.95 -53.30
N LEU A 144 5.22 -8.78 -52.71
CA LEU A 144 4.74 -8.47 -51.36
C LEU A 144 3.37 -7.80 -51.42
N ASP A 145 2.55 -8.12 -50.44
CA ASP A 145 1.34 -7.38 -50.09
C ASP A 145 1.52 -6.81 -48.68
N LEU A 146 1.65 -5.47 -48.60
CA LEU A 146 1.81 -4.75 -47.33
C LEU A 146 0.47 -4.34 -46.71
N THR A 147 -0.66 -4.80 -47.28
CA THR A 147 -1.99 -4.55 -46.74
C THR A 147 -2.12 -5.21 -45.37
N LEU A 148 -2.31 -4.40 -44.33
CA LEU A 148 -2.58 -4.86 -42.98
C LEU A 148 -4.02 -5.42 -42.87
N PRO A 149 -4.32 -6.26 -41.87
CA PRO A 149 -5.70 -6.69 -41.59
C PRO A 149 -6.68 -5.52 -41.42
N GLU A 150 -7.98 -5.78 -41.53
CA GLU A 150 -8.97 -4.74 -41.25
C GLU A 150 -8.97 -4.40 -39.75
N VAL A 151 -8.99 -3.11 -39.41
CA VAL A 151 -9.08 -2.60 -38.02
C VAL A 151 -10.29 -3.20 -37.32
N GLY A 152 -10.07 -3.78 -36.12
CA GLY A 152 -11.09 -4.52 -35.37
C GLY A 152 -11.38 -5.94 -35.87
N SER A 153 -10.72 -6.43 -36.94
CA SER A 153 -10.76 -7.86 -37.33
C SER A 153 -9.79 -8.69 -36.48
N GLN A 154 -10.01 -10.01 -36.38
CA GLN A 154 -9.29 -10.94 -35.48
C GLN A 154 -7.75 -10.82 -35.45
N ASN A 155 -7.13 -10.33 -36.53
CA ASN A 155 -5.67 -10.23 -36.67
C ASN A 155 -5.14 -8.77 -36.62
N SER A 156 -6.00 -7.80 -36.30
CA SER A 156 -5.63 -6.40 -36.02
C SER A 156 -5.10 -6.22 -34.60
N LEU A 157 -4.56 -5.02 -34.29
CA LEU A 157 -3.99 -4.77 -32.97
C LEU A 157 -5.10 -4.71 -31.91
N SER A 158 -6.15 -3.91 -32.14
CA SER A 158 -7.32 -3.75 -31.25
C SER A 158 -8.00 -5.08 -30.89
N ALA A 159 -8.14 -5.99 -31.87
CA ALA A 159 -8.75 -7.29 -31.64
C ALA A 159 -7.88 -8.29 -30.87
N GLN A 160 -6.58 -8.01 -30.71
CA GLN A 160 -5.63 -8.85 -29.98
C GLN A 160 -5.15 -8.21 -28.65
N LYS A 161 -5.32 -6.90 -28.49
CA LYS A 161 -4.78 -6.10 -27.38
C LYS A 161 -5.73 -4.97 -26.99
N ASP A 162 -6.12 -4.94 -25.73
CA ASP A 162 -6.82 -3.78 -25.13
C ASP A 162 -5.77 -2.79 -24.62
N ILE A 163 -5.30 -1.91 -25.51
CA ILE A 163 -4.28 -0.88 -25.22
C ILE A 163 -4.93 0.50 -25.37
N ARG A 164 -4.77 1.35 -24.35
CA ARG A 164 -5.31 2.73 -24.33
C ARG A 164 -4.22 3.77 -24.13
N LEU A 165 -4.49 5.00 -24.56
CA LEU A 165 -3.65 6.18 -24.32
C LEU A 165 -4.52 7.33 -23.78
N GLU A 166 -4.08 8.00 -22.71
CA GLU A 166 -4.86 9.02 -21.97
C GLU A 166 -4.02 10.25 -21.61
N THR A 167 -4.66 11.43 -21.51
CA THR A 167 -3.99 12.72 -21.25
C THR A 167 -4.62 13.52 -20.11
N TYR A 168 -4.09 13.43 -18.90
CA TYR A 168 -4.58 14.18 -17.73
C TYR A 168 -4.05 15.62 -17.64
N CYS A 169 -2.88 15.91 -18.21
CA CYS A 169 -2.15 17.17 -18.00
C CYS A 169 -2.69 18.42 -18.75
N LYS A 170 -3.98 18.44 -19.12
CA LYS A 170 -4.58 19.49 -19.98
C LYS A 170 -5.56 20.42 -19.27
N GLY A 171 -6.08 20.04 -18.09
CA GLY A 171 -7.19 20.74 -17.42
C GLY A 171 -6.91 22.20 -17.05
N ALA A 172 -5.94 22.44 -16.16
CA ALA A 172 -5.70 23.75 -15.52
C ALA A 172 -5.64 24.95 -16.49
N ARG A 173 -5.00 24.78 -17.66
CA ARG A 173 -4.80 25.87 -18.65
C ARG A 173 -6.07 26.24 -19.42
N LEU A 174 -7.13 25.44 -19.33
CA LEU A 174 -8.42 25.72 -19.97
C LEU A 174 -9.50 26.20 -18.98
N THR A 175 -9.34 25.92 -17.68
CA THR A 175 -10.34 26.17 -16.65
C THR A 175 -9.94 27.21 -15.58
N ASN A 176 -8.66 27.63 -15.55
CA ASN A 176 -8.12 28.52 -14.51
C ASN A 176 -8.20 27.91 -13.09
N LEU A 177 -8.16 26.57 -13.00
CA LEU A 177 -8.02 25.82 -11.76
C LEU A 177 -6.54 25.74 -11.33
N PRO A 178 -6.24 25.60 -10.03
CA PRO A 178 -4.87 25.46 -9.53
C PRO A 178 -4.19 24.17 -10.05
N PHE A 179 -4.87 23.03 -9.93
CA PHE A 179 -4.35 21.72 -10.29
C PHE A 179 -4.95 21.20 -11.61
N ALA A 180 -4.33 20.18 -12.21
CA ALA A 180 -4.74 19.70 -13.54
C ALA A 180 -6.05 18.88 -13.52
N GLY A 181 -6.43 18.40 -12.35
CA GLY A 181 -7.60 17.57 -12.03
C GLY A 181 -7.57 17.22 -10.54
N GLY A 182 -8.57 16.47 -10.06
CA GLY A 182 -8.72 16.10 -8.65
C GLY A 182 -9.38 17.16 -7.78
N VAL A 183 -9.93 16.74 -6.63
CA VAL A 183 -10.46 17.62 -5.56
C VAL A 183 -9.65 17.62 -4.28
N GLY A 184 -8.64 16.74 -4.16
CA GLY A 184 -7.71 16.67 -3.02
C GLY A 184 -8.03 15.60 -1.97
N LEU A 185 -9.12 14.87 -2.15
CA LEU A 185 -9.45 13.69 -1.35
C LEU A 185 -8.47 12.53 -1.64
N PRO A 186 -8.33 11.52 -0.75
CA PRO A 186 -7.42 10.39 -0.97
C PRO A 186 -7.68 9.64 -2.28
N ASP A 187 -8.96 9.49 -2.65
CA ASP A 187 -9.39 8.74 -3.84
C ASP A 187 -9.52 9.60 -5.11
N ASP A 188 -9.54 10.94 -4.98
CA ASP A 188 -9.45 11.90 -6.10
C ASP A 188 -8.42 13.01 -5.80
N PRO A 189 -7.12 12.66 -5.73
CA PRO A 189 -6.06 13.56 -5.33
C PRO A 189 -5.71 14.58 -6.42
N TYR A 190 -5.30 15.77 -6.00
CA TYR A 190 -4.93 16.86 -6.91
C TYR A 190 -3.80 16.46 -7.85
N THR A 191 -4.07 16.58 -9.15
CA THR A 191 -3.14 16.15 -10.21
C THR A 191 -2.13 17.24 -10.55
N ILE A 192 -0.84 16.91 -10.44
CA ILE A 192 0.30 17.79 -10.72
C ILE A 192 1.00 17.34 -12.01
N CYS A 193 1.23 18.30 -12.91
CA CYS A 193 1.96 18.09 -14.17
C CYS A 193 3.04 19.15 -14.46
N THR A 194 3.21 20.15 -13.59
CA THR A 194 4.10 21.31 -13.83
C THR A 194 4.69 21.85 -12.53
N ALA A 195 5.78 22.62 -12.63
CA ALA A 195 6.49 23.17 -11.48
C ALA A 195 5.70 24.27 -10.75
N ASP A 196 4.96 25.13 -11.47
CA ASP A 196 4.08 26.12 -10.82
C ASP A 196 3.00 25.43 -9.97
N GLN A 197 2.42 24.31 -10.45
CA GLN A 197 1.44 23.52 -9.68
C GLN A 197 2.03 22.86 -8.43
N LEU A 198 3.25 22.34 -8.52
CA LEU A 198 3.95 21.78 -7.36
C LEU A 198 4.28 22.87 -6.32
N ASN A 199 4.69 24.06 -6.77
CA ASN A 199 4.93 25.20 -5.89
C ASN A 199 3.63 25.72 -5.22
N GLN A 200 2.50 25.63 -5.92
CA GLN A 200 1.21 26.16 -5.46
C GLN A 200 0.65 25.44 -4.22
N ILE A 201 1.11 24.22 -3.90
CA ILE A 201 0.74 23.52 -2.66
C ILE A 201 1.08 24.37 -1.42
N SER A 202 2.15 25.17 -1.51
CA SER A 202 2.66 26.02 -0.43
C SER A 202 2.02 27.41 -0.37
N ASP A 203 1.12 27.76 -1.31
CA ASP A 203 0.54 29.09 -1.41
C ASP A 203 -0.72 29.28 -0.53
N ASP A 204 -1.36 28.19 -0.06
CA ASP A 204 -2.47 28.22 0.91
C ASP A 204 -2.31 27.16 2.02
N ALA A 205 -2.71 27.52 3.23
CA ALA A 205 -2.75 26.64 4.39
C ALA A 205 -3.75 25.48 4.24
N THR A 206 -4.77 25.61 3.38
CA THR A 206 -5.66 24.49 3.06
C THR A 206 -4.96 23.42 2.22
N TYR A 207 -4.08 23.82 1.28
CA TYR A 207 -3.49 22.91 0.30
C TYR A 207 -2.45 21.95 0.89
N VAL A 208 -1.69 22.35 1.92
CA VAL A 208 -0.74 21.46 2.61
C VAL A 208 -1.41 20.31 3.39
N ARG A 209 -2.75 20.30 3.51
CA ARG A 209 -3.51 19.22 4.16
C ARG A 209 -4.30 18.34 3.18
N GLN A 210 -4.03 18.47 1.87
CA GLN A 210 -4.72 17.74 0.79
C GLN A 210 -3.82 16.68 0.17
N ASN A 211 -4.42 15.78 -0.63
CA ASN A 211 -3.74 14.67 -1.29
C ASN A 211 -3.37 15.02 -2.74
N TYR A 212 -2.24 14.49 -3.21
CA TYR A 212 -1.60 14.87 -4.48
C TYR A 212 -1.06 13.68 -5.27
N SER A 213 -1.04 13.80 -6.60
CA SER A 213 -0.46 12.79 -7.50
C SER A 213 0.27 13.42 -8.69
N LEU A 214 1.51 12.98 -8.95
CA LEU A 214 2.28 13.37 -10.15
C LEU A 214 1.82 12.55 -11.37
N ARG A 215 1.49 13.22 -12.49
CA ARG A 215 1.23 12.55 -13.78
C ARG A 215 2.31 12.81 -14.84
N ALA A 216 3.17 13.81 -14.65
CA ALA A 216 4.30 14.11 -15.52
C ALA A 216 5.59 14.33 -14.72
N ASN A 217 6.74 14.18 -15.39
CA ASN A 217 8.01 14.68 -14.87
C ASN A 217 7.97 16.21 -14.74
N VAL A 218 8.47 16.73 -13.64
CA VAL A 218 8.48 18.16 -13.30
C VAL A 218 9.92 18.68 -13.28
N ASP A 219 10.23 19.66 -14.11
CA ASP A 219 11.51 20.37 -14.07
C ASP A 219 11.38 21.66 -13.23
N MET A 220 12.15 21.74 -12.16
CA MET A 220 12.17 22.87 -11.22
C MET A 220 13.14 23.98 -11.60
N SER A 221 13.81 23.90 -12.76
CA SER A 221 14.76 24.93 -13.25
C SER A 221 14.20 26.36 -13.27
N TYR A 222 12.88 26.52 -13.43
CA TYR A 222 12.19 27.81 -13.35
C TYR A 222 12.16 28.45 -11.94
N PHE A 223 12.46 27.67 -10.91
CA PHE A 223 12.57 28.07 -9.51
C PHE A 223 14.02 28.04 -9.00
N ASP A 224 15.01 28.04 -9.90
CA ASP A 224 16.42 28.18 -9.56
C ASP A 224 16.80 29.63 -9.24
N GLY A 225 16.64 29.98 -7.96
CA GLY A 225 17.05 31.28 -7.41
C GLY A 225 18.53 31.63 -7.58
N SER A 226 19.43 30.67 -7.87
CA SER A 226 20.85 30.97 -8.15
C SER A 226 21.04 31.71 -9.48
N THR A 227 20.13 31.49 -10.44
CA THR A 227 20.13 32.18 -11.75
C THR A 227 19.41 33.54 -11.72
N GLY A 228 18.78 33.88 -10.60
CA GLY A 228 17.86 35.02 -10.50
C GLY A 228 16.44 34.73 -10.98
N ALA A 229 16.06 33.45 -11.09
CA ALA A 229 14.67 33.03 -11.33
C ALA A 229 13.81 33.17 -10.05
N LYS A 230 12.61 32.58 -10.04
CA LYS A 230 11.79 32.49 -8.81
C LYS A 230 12.53 31.63 -7.76
N THR A 231 12.13 31.73 -6.49
CA THR A 231 12.51 30.77 -5.44
C THR A 231 11.37 29.78 -5.22
N PHE A 232 11.69 28.51 -4.99
CA PHE A 232 10.68 27.49 -4.65
C PHE A 232 10.13 27.68 -3.22
N ASN A 233 8.81 27.57 -3.06
CA ASN A 233 8.13 27.58 -1.78
C ASN A 233 8.13 26.17 -1.16
N VAL A 234 9.01 25.92 -0.18
CA VAL A 234 9.09 24.65 0.58
C VAL A 234 7.72 24.19 1.09
N ILE A 235 7.35 22.93 0.83
CA ILE A 235 5.99 22.42 1.10
C ILE A 235 5.84 22.06 2.57
N GLY A 236 4.98 22.80 3.28
CA GLY A 236 4.79 22.64 4.72
C GLY A 236 6.00 23.04 5.56
N SER A 237 5.81 23.08 6.87
CA SER A 237 6.77 23.59 7.85
C SER A 237 6.58 22.93 9.21
N ASN A 238 7.48 23.18 10.17
CA ASN A 238 7.32 22.73 11.55
C ASN A 238 6.16 23.42 12.32
N VAL A 239 5.52 24.44 11.74
CA VAL A 239 4.34 25.14 12.30
C VAL A 239 3.05 24.68 11.62
N LEU A 240 3.11 24.44 10.31
CA LEU A 240 2.01 23.91 9.49
C LEU A 240 2.59 22.86 8.54
N PRO A 241 2.67 21.58 8.95
CA PRO A 241 3.29 20.52 8.17
C PRO A 241 2.39 20.05 7.01
N PHE A 242 3.00 19.32 6.07
CA PHE A 242 2.26 18.57 5.06
C PHE A 242 1.69 17.29 5.68
N VAL A 243 0.38 17.08 5.60
CA VAL A 243 -0.30 15.94 6.27
C VAL A 243 -1.11 15.02 5.35
N GLY A 244 -1.22 15.34 4.06
CA GLY A 244 -1.87 14.46 3.08
C GLY A 244 -0.92 13.41 2.50
N GLN A 245 -1.38 12.70 1.47
CA GLN A 245 -0.58 11.80 0.65
C GLN A 245 0.02 12.52 -0.57
N PHE A 246 1.24 12.17 -0.95
CA PHE A 246 1.90 12.63 -2.18
C PHE A 246 2.43 11.43 -2.98
N ARG A 247 1.72 11.06 -4.04
CA ARG A 247 2.02 9.89 -4.88
C ARG A 247 2.82 10.31 -6.11
N GLY A 248 4.11 9.97 -6.13
CA GLY A 248 5.06 10.33 -7.20
C GLY A 248 4.90 9.52 -8.49
N ASN A 249 4.24 8.35 -8.45
CA ASN A 249 3.98 7.48 -9.61
C ASN A 249 5.23 7.20 -10.47
N ARG A 250 6.41 7.14 -9.84
CA ARG A 250 7.76 7.00 -10.46
C ARG A 250 8.17 8.16 -11.39
N LYS A 251 7.39 9.24 -11.43
CA LYS A 251 7.72 10.47 -12.15
C LYS A 251 8.84 11.22 -11.42
N LYS A 252 9.63 11.98 -12.19
CA LYS A 252 10.80 12.70 -11.71
C LYS A 252 10.48 14.14 -11.34
N ILE A 253 11.07 14.63 -10.25
CA ILE A 253 11.26 16.07 -10.00
C ILE A 253 12.73 16.38 -10.22
N SER A 254 13.06 17.16 -11.24
CA SER A 254 14.44 17.48 -11.63
C SER A 254 14.84 18.90 -11.24
N ASN A 255 16.14 19.11 -11.00
CA ASN A 255 16.75 20.44 -10.81
C ASN A 255 16.15 21.26 -9.64
N LEU A 256 15.76 20.60 -8.54
CA LEU A 256 15.25 21.28 -7.35
C LEU A 256 16.39 22.06 -6.68
N TYR A 257 16.35 23.40 -6.76
CA TYR A 257 17.31 24.27 -6.07
C TYR A 257 16.69 24.93 -4.84
N ILE A 258 17.31 24.75 -3.68
CA ILE A 258 16.94 25.41 -2.43
C ILE A 258 18.20 25.91 -1.74
N ASN A 259 18.25 27.20 -1.41
CA ASN A 259 19.33 27.83 -0.67
C ASN A 259 18.73 28.70 0.45
N SER A 260 19.05 28.35 1.70
CA SER A 260 18.32 28.80 2.88
C SER A 260 19.25 29.10 4.07
N THR A 261 18.71 29.77 5.08
CA THR A 261 19.32 29.88 6.41
C THR A 261 18.47 29.24 7.51
N ASN A 262 17.32 28.67 7.15
CA ASN A 262 16.31 28.18 8.08
C ASN A 262 16.51 26.69 8.37
N SER A 263 15.98 26.23 9.50
CA SER A 263 15.80 24.81 9.77
C SER A 263 14.54 24.25 9.09
N TYR A 264 14.41 22.92 8.98
CA TYR A 264 13.30 22.22 8.32
C TYR A 264 13.23 22.52 6.81
N VAL A 265 14.23 22.02 6.07
CA VAL A 265 14.42 22.33 4.64
C VAL A 265 14.53 21.07 3.79
N GLY A 266 13.77 21.06 2.69
CA GLY A 266 13.74 20.05 1.63
C GLY A 266 12.66 20.41 0.61
N LEU A 267 12.27 19.49 -0.27
CA LEU A 267 11.03 19.64 -1.05
C LEU A 267 9.83 19.90 -0.10
N PHE A 268 9.80 19.15 1.01
CA PHE A 268 8.91 19.36 2.15
C PHE A 268 9.71 19.89 3.36
N GLY A 269 9.14 20.82 4.12
CA GLY A 269 9.77 21.31 5.35
C GLY A 269 9.57 20.34 6.51
N GLN A 270 8.31 19.97 6.78
CA GLN A 270 7.95 18.85 7.64
C GLN A 270 6.76 18.08 7.06
N VAL A 271 6.83 16.75 7.13
CA VAL A 271 5.74 15.81 6.84
C VAL A 271 5.18 15.25 8.14
N GLY A 272 3.86 15.27 8.30
CA GLY A 272 3.14 14.81 9.49
C GLY A 272 3.28 15.71 10.73
N GLU A 273 2.49 15.43 11.76
CA GLU A 273 2.37 16.26 12.97
C GLU A 273 2.92 15.56 14.21
N SER A 274 3.29 16.31 15.24
CA SER A 274 3.74 15.72 16.52
C SER A 274 2.59 15.22 17.40
N PHE A 275 1.33 15.44 17.02
CA PHE A 275 0.16 15.19 17.87
C PHE A 275 -1.12 15.17 17.01
N TYR A 276 -1.74 14.00 16.82
CA TYR A 276 -3.06 13.93 16.16
C TYR A 276 -4.21 14.38 17.10
N VAL A 277 -3.94 14.43 18.41
CA VAL A 277 -4.94 14.53 19.48
C VAL A 277 -5.48 15.96 19.74
N ASN A 278 -5.52 16.82 18.72
CA ASN A 278 -5.98 18.21 18.89
C ASN A 278 -6.70 18.82 17.67
N LEU A 279 -7.23 17.99 16.77
CA LEU A 279 -8.11 18.43 15.70
C LEU A 279 -9.57 18.40 16.16
N SER A 280 -10.09 19.55 16.57
CA SER A 280 -11.54 19.79 16.67
C SER A 280 -12.14 20.08 15.28
N VAL A 281 -11.81 19.20 14.33
CA VAL A 281 -12.23 19.20 12.93
C VAL A 281 -12.75 17.79 12.67
N SER A 282 -13.89 17.64 11.98
CA SER A 282 -14.49 16.32 11.73
C SER A 282 -13.45 15.35 11.17
N LEU A 283 -13.31 14.18 11.82
CA LEU A 283 -12.15 13.29 11.61
C LEU A 283 -12.20 12.52 10.27
N LYS A 284 -13.32 12.65 9.54
CA LYS A 284 -13.77 11.88 8.36
C LYS A 284 -12.80 11.81 7.16
N GLU A 285 -11.66 12.51 7.18
CA GLU A 285 -10.76 12.69 6.02
C GLU A 285 -9.28 12.33 6.31
N LEU A 286 -8.93 11.87 7.53
CA LEU A 286 -7.53 11.67 7.93
C LEU A 286 -6.95 10.30 7.57
N THR A 287 -6.50 10.14 6.32
CA THR A 287 -5.50 9.11 5.99
C THR A 287 -4.12 9.50 6.56
N PRO A 288 -3.26 8.54 6.94
CA PRO A 288 -1.88 8.83 7.33
C PRO A 288 -1.08 9.58 6.23
N PRO A 289 -0.11 10.44 6.58
CA PRO A 289 0.69 11.18 5.62
C PRO A 289 1.67 10.23 4.93
N GLU A 290 1.57 10.11 3.61
CA GLU A 290 2.42 9.23 2.80
C GLU A 290 3.20 10.05 1.76
N ILE A 291 4.47 9.75 1.54
CA ILE A 291 5.16 10.11 0.29
C ILE A 291 5.70 8.84 -0.35
N SER A 292 5.28 8.54 -1.58
CA SER A 292 5.69 7.31 -2.24
C SER A 292 6.02 7.44 -3.72
N GLU A 293 6.87 6.54 -4.20
CA GLU A 293 7.29 6.40 -5.59
C GLU A 293 7.84 7.70 -6.23
N LEU A 294 8.60 8.48 -5.47
CA LEU A 294 9.10 9.79 -5.92
C LEU A 294 10.59 9.75 -6.24
N VAL A 295 10.98 10.27 -7.41
CA VAL A 295 12.39 10.37 -7.83
C VAL A 295 12.81 11.84 -7.94
N LEU A 296 13.69 12.29 -7.06
CA LEU A 296 14.39 13.58 -7.19
C LEU A 296 15.64 13.37 -8.06
N VAL A 297 15.88 14.25 -9.03
CA VAL A 297 17.05 14.20 -9.94
C VAL A 297 17.82 15.51 -9.86
N ASP A 298 19.11 15.41 -9.54
CA ASP A 298 20.03 16.53 -9.32
C ASP A 298 19.48 17.62 -8.36
N PRO A 299 18.91 17.29 -7.19
CA PRO A 299 18.52 18.28 -6.21
C PRO A 299 19.75 18.94 -5.55
N VAL A 300 19.73 20.26 -5.40
CA VAL A 300 20.73 21.05 -4.69
C VAL A 300 20.03 21.75 -3.53
N VAL A 301 20.14 21.18 -2.32
CA VAL A 301 19.51 21.69 -1.09
C VAL A 301 20.58 22.09 -0.09
N VAL A 302 20.72 23.40 0.12
CA VAL A 302 21.72 24.03 0.98
C VAL A 302 21.02 24.84 2.06
N SER A 303 21.36 24.59 3.33
CA SER A 303 20.97 25.47 4.43
C SER A 303 22.09 25.64 5.46
N THR A 304 22.04 26.74 6.21
CA THR A 304 22.80 26.89 7.47
C THR A 304 22.03 26.42 8.71
N GLY A 305 20.75 26.03 8.55
CA GLY A 305 19.90 25.54 9.63
C GLY A 305 19.89 24.02 9.79
N ASP A 306 19.20 23.54 10.82
CA ASP A 306 19.09 22.11 11.17
C ASP A 306 17.93 21.41 10.43
N TYR A 307 17.86 20.08 10.48
CA TYR A 307 16.77 19.30 9.87
C TYR A 307 16.69 19.54 8.35
N VAL A 308 17.68 19.01 7.61
CA VAL A 308 17.83 19.24 6.17
C VAL A 308 17.93 17.93 5.40
N GLY A 309 17.16 17.81 4.31
CA GLY A 309 17.27 16.72 3.35
C GLY A 309 16.66 17.05 2.00
N ALA A 310 17.00 16.33 0.93
CA ALA A 310 16.48 16.65 -0.41
C ALA A 310 14.96 16.54 -0.49
N LEU A 311 14.37 15.54 0.16
CA LEU A 311 12.94 15.30 0.18
C LEU A 311 12.25 15.99 1.37
N ALA A 312 12.73 15.79 2.59
CA ALA A 312 12.08 16.34 3.77
C ALA A 312 13.08 16.87 4.82
N GLY A 313 12.80 18.05 5.38
CA GLY A 313 13.52 18.55 6.54
C GLY A 313 13.29 17.65 7.76
N ALA A 314 12.03 17.35 8.07
CA ALA A 314 11.67 16.33 9.05
C ALA A 314 10.40 15.53 8.67
N VAL A 315 10.25 14.34 9.25
CA VAL A 315 9.05 13.50 9.16
C VAL A 315 8.63 13.09 10.58
N ARG A 316 7.34 13.25 10.90
CA ARG A 316 6.75 12.97 12.22
C ARG A 316 5.38 12.32 12.06
N GLY A 317 5.29 11.02 12.29
CA GLY A 317 4.04 10.27 12.08
C GLY A 317 3.60 10.24 10.62
N GLY A 318 4.52 9.86 9.73
CA GLY A 318 4.27 9.70 8.29
C GLY A 318 5.14 8.60 7.66
N MET A 319 4.70 8.07 6.54
CA MET A 319 5.28 6.93 5.83
C MET A 319 6.00 7.38 4.56
N LEU A 320 7.18 6.80 4.28
CA LEU A 320 7.89 7.04 3.03
C LEU A 320 8.34 5.72 2.38
N ARG A 321 8.09 5.56 1.07
CA ARG A 321 8.32 4.31 0.34
C ARG A 321 8.79 4.55 -1.10
N ALA A 322 9.85 3.87 -1.52
CA ALA A 322 10.40 4.01 -2.88
C ALA A 322 10.70 5.47 -3.26
N CYS A 323 11.30 6.21 -2.32
CA CYS A 323 11.74 7.58 -2.50
C CYS A 323 13.23 7.62 -2.83
N HIS A 324 13.58 8.25 -3.95
CA HIS A 324 14.92 8.14 -4.53
C HIS A 324 15.53 9.51 -4.85
N VAL A 325 16.84 9.65 -4.63
CA VAL A 325 17.64 10.80 -5.11
C VAL A 325 18.70 10.29 -6.09
N GLN A 326 18.65 10.80 -7.32
CA GLN A 326 19.57 10.45 -8.40
C GLN A 326 20.48 11.64 -8.73
N SER A 327 21.76 11.36 -9.00
CA SER A 327 22.74 12.33 -9.50
C SER A 327 23.18 11.89 -10.90
N THR A 328 22.94 12.71 -11.92
CA THR A 328 23.25 12.40 -13.33
C THR A 328 24.73 12.47 -13.65
N THR A 329 25.47 13.30 -12.90
CA THR A 329 26.94 13.37 -12.88
C THR A 329 27.42 13.36 -11.43
N ASN A 330 28.71 13.10 -11.19
CA ASN A 330 29.25 12.98 -9.84
C ASN A 330 29.15 14.31 -9.07
N GLY A 331 28.27 14.36 -8.06
CA GLY A 331 28.06 15.54 -7.21
C GLY A 331 27.15 16.62 -7.81
N ALA A 332 26.27 16.28 -8.75
CA ALA A 332 25.18 17.15 -9.17
C ALA A 332 24.06 17.21 -8.12
N ALA A 333 23.67 16.06 -7.55
CA ALA A 333 22.86 16.02 -6.33
C ALA A 333 23.70 16.40 -5.11
N GLN A 334 23.29 17.44 -4.38
CA GLN A 334 23.99 17.99 -3.22
C GLN A 334 23.01 18.31 -2.08
N VAL A 335 23.33 17.89 -0.87
CA VAL A 335 22.58 18.22 0.35
C VAL A 335 23.52 18.70 1.44
N SER A 336 23.29 19.89 1.99
CA SER A 336 24.11 20.42 3.07
C SER A 336 23.31 21.22 4.09
N GLY A 337 23.67 21.07 5.37
CA GLY A 337 22.93 21.63 6.50
C GLY A 337 23.77 21.83 7.76
N GLY A 338 23.11 22.30 8.82
CA GLY A 338 23.63 22.31 10.19
C GLY A 338 23.62 20.92 10.81
N ASN A 339 22.80 20.70 11.84
CA ASN A 339 22.64 19.41 12.49
C ASN A 339 21.43 18.65 11.92
N TYR A 340 21.40 17.31 12.06
CA TYR A 340 20.35 16.46 11.51
C TYR A 340 20.22 16.63 9.98
N VAL A 341 21.30 16.29 9.28
CA VAL A 341 21.37 16.33 7.81
C VAL A 341 21.30 14.90 7.29
N GLY A 342 20.30 14.60 6.46
CA GLY A 342 20.23 13.36 5.72
C GLY A 342 19.99 13.65 4.25
N GLY A 343 20.71 12.99 3.35
CA GLY A 343 20.58 13.31 1.92
C GLY A 343 19.16 13.14 1.37
N LEU A 344 18.33 12.28 1.96
CA LEU A 344 16.88 12.25 1.70
C LEU A 344 16.08 13.02 2.78
N ILE A 345 16.36 12.77 4.07
CA ILE A 345 15.55 13.27 5.19
C ILE A 345 16.42 13.79 6.35
N GLY A 346 16.20 15.02 6.83
CA GLY A 346 16.94 15.56 7.97
C GLY A 346 16.74 14.78 9.28
N ALA A 347 15.49 14.62 9.71
CA ALA A 347 15.14 13.67 10.78
C ALA A 347 13.80 12.95 10.59
N MET A 348 13.73 11.70 11.03
CA MET A 348 12.51 10.90 11.15
C MET A 348 12.24 10.62 12.62
N ILE A 349 11.09 11.02 13.14
CA ILE A 349 10.76 10.92 14.56
C ILE A 349 9.37 10.31 14.71
N GLY A 350 9.34 9.01 15.00
CA GLY A 350 8.18 8.39 15.59
C GLY A 350 7.98 8.85 17.04
N GLN A 351 6.81 8.54 17.59
CA GLN A 351 6.60 8.57 19.04
C GLN A 351 6.08 7.22 19.49
N ASN A 352 6.56 6.80 20.67
CA ASN A 352 6.17 5.55 21.32
C ASN A 352 5.95 5.83 22.81
N SER A 353 4.75 6.27 23.17
CA SER A 353 4.28 6.29 24.56
C SER A 353 3.17 5.26 24.74
N SER A 354 2.81 4.92 25.98
CA SER A 354 1.72 3.97 26.25
C SER A 354 0.32 4.48 25.85
N THR A 355 0.18 5.70 25.33
CA THR A 355 -1.10 6.31 24.92
C THR A 355 -1.06 7.06 23.57
N SER A 356 0.13 7.40 23.05
CA SER A 356 0.36 8.04 21.75
C SER A 356 1.45 7.31 20.99
N TRP A 357 1.09 6.71 19.87
CA TRP A 357 2.04 6.00 19.01
C TRP A 357 1.87 6.42 17.54
N TYR A 358 2.90 7.11 17.05
CA TYR A 358 3.01 7.57 15.67
C TYR A 358 4.23 6.91 15.06
N LEU A 359 4.03 5.85 14.27
CA LEU A 359 5.13 5.15 13.62
C LEU A 359 5.51 5.88 12.33
N THR A 360 6.79 6.23 12.22
CA THR A 360 7.39 6.90 11.07
C THR A 360 8.30 5.91 10.38
N SER A 361 8.20 5.69 9.07
CA SER A 361 8.97 4.62 8.40
C SER A 361 9.53 5.06 7.05
N LEU A 362 10.65 4.45 6.66
CA LEU A 362 11.25 4.62 5.34
C LEU A 362 11.59 3.25 4.75
N THR A 363 10.98 2.89 3.62
CA THR A 363 11.19 1.60 2.95
C THR A 363 11.63 1.76 1.50
N LYS A 364 12.42 0.80 0.99
CA LYS A 364 12.86 0.70 -0.43
C LYS A 364 13.45 2.00 -1.02
N SER A 365 14.08 2.85 -0.21
CA SER A 365 14.45 4.22 -0.59
C SER A 365 15.97 4.37 -0.72
N SER A 366 16.44 5.25 -1.61
CA SER A 366 17.88 5.32 -1.89
C SER A 366 18.38 6.66 -2.41
N ILE A 367 19.71 6.83 -2.39
CA ILE A 367 20.35 8.09 -2.76
C ILE A 367 21.73 7.87 -3.38
N ASN A 368 22.03 8.62 -4.43
CA ASN A 368 23.38 8.91 -4.90
C ASN A 368 23.59 10.43 -4.85
N ALA A 369 24.38 10.95 -3.89
CA ALA A 369 24.56 12.39 -3.70
C ALA A 369 25.86 12.74 -2.94
N VAL A 370 26.19 14.03 -2.91
CA VAL A 370 27.13 14.61 -1.93
C VAL A 370 26.33 15.14 -0.74
N VAL A 371 26.58 14.60 0.46
CA VAL A 371 25.92 15.00 1.71
C VAL A 371 26.96 15.54 2.69
N SER A 372 26.70 16.71 3.28
CA SER A 372 27.61 17.32 4.27
C SER A 372 26.88 18.04 5.41
N GLY A 373 27.38 17.96 6.65
CA GLY A 373 26.80 18.70 7.77
C GLY A 373 27.68 18.87 9.00
N ALA A 374 27.10 19.42 10.07
CA ALA A 374 27.80 19.78 11.29
C ALA A 374 28.11 18.56 12.19
N THR A 375 27.12 18.06 12.94
CA THR A 375 27.28 16.90 13.84
C THR A 375 26.64 15.64 13.25
N THR A 376 25.37 15.38 13.56
CA THR A 376 24.65 14.19 13.12
C THR A 376 24.33 14.27 11.63
N VAL A 377 25.00 13.43 10.83
CA VAL A 377 24.88 13.39 9.37
C VAL A 377 24.74 11.96 8.88
N GLY A 378 23.72 11.68 8.06
CA GLY A 378 23.56 10.40 7.37
C GLY A 378 23.49 10.55 5.87
N GLY A 379 23.92 9.54 5.10
CA GLY A 379 23.73 9.57 3.65
C GLY A 379 22.26 9.63 3.24
N LEU A 380 21.39 8.91 3.96
CA LEU A 380 19.94 8.88 3.71
C LEU A 380 19.17 9.72 4.74
N ILE A 381 19.41 9.49 6.03
CA ILE A 381 18.69 10.11 7.15
C ILE A 381 19.67 10.69 8.18
N GLY A 382 19.50 11.94 8.61
CA GLY A 382 20.33 12.50 9.68
C GLY A 382 20.08 11.77 11.01
N TRP A 383 18.89 11.94 11.58
CA TRP A 383 18.48 11.27 12.82
C TRP A 383 17.17 10.51 12.64
N ALA A 384 17.16 9.22 12.99
CA ALA A 384 15.96 8.40 13.13
C ALA A 384 15.71 8.07 14.60
N SER A 385 14.50 8.31 15.12
CA SER A 385 14.06 7.88 16.45
C SER A 385 12.71 7.21 16.35
N ASP A 386 12.56 6.01 16.92
CA ASP A 386 11.31 5.22 16.88
C ASP A 386 10.76 5.05 15.46
N ALA A 387 11.68 4.99 14.50
CA ALA A 387 11.40 5.09 13.08
C ALA A 387 12.22 4.07 12.27
N PRO A 388 11.67 2.88 11.95
CA PRO A 388 12.42 1.85 11.24
C PRO A 388 12.73 2.26 9.80
N VAL A 389 13.98 1.99 9.40
CA VAL A 389 14.50 2.17 8.04
C VAL A 389 14.72 0.78 7.44
N MET A 390 14.18 0.51 6.25
CA MET A 390 14.18 -0.83 5.66
C MET A 390 14.53 -0.87 4.17
N TYR A 391 15.31 -1.86 3.73
CA TYR A 391 15.66 -2.10 2.32
C TYR A 391 16.19 -0.84 1.59
N SER A 392 17.04 -0.07 2.27
CA SER A 392 17.37 1.30 1.86
C SER A 392 18.87 1.56 1.86
N PHE A 393 19.36 2.31 0.86
CA PHE A 393 20.79 2.35 0.54
C PHE A 393 21.35 3.68 0.04
N THR A 394 22.67 3.83 0.13
CA THR A 394 23.39 5.08 -0.20
C THR A 394 24.61 4.89 -1.08
N ARG A 395 24.86 5.89 -1.93
CA ARG A 395 26.00 6.07 -2.84
C ARG A 395 26.47 7.53 -2.81
N GLY A 396 27.71 7.76 -3.24
CA GLY A 396 28.32 9.09 -3.27
C GLY A 396 29.22 9.35 -2.06
N THR A 397 29.05 10.49 -1.39
CA THR A 397 29.91 10.90 -0.27
C THR A 397 29.11 11.48 0.89
N VAL A 398 29.39 11.05 2.11
CA VAL A 398 28.78 11.56 3.36
C VAL A 398 29.89 12.16 4.22
N SER A 399 29.71 13.40 4.69
CA SER A 399 30.73 14.12 5.45
C SER A 399 30.15 14.88 6.65
N GLY A 400 30.80 14.78 7.81
CA GLY A 400 30.41 15.49 9.02
C GLY A 400 31.60 16.12 9.76
N THR A 401 31.42 17.29 10.34
CA THR A 401 32.48 17.97 11.12
C THR A 401 32.54 17.55 12.60
N GLY A 402 31.64 16.68 13.05
CA GLY A 402 31.45 16.33 14.46
C GLY A 402 31.03 14.86 14.66
N SER A 403 30.17 14.63 15.66
CA SER A 403 29.76 13.30 16.11
C SER A 403 28.55 12.73 15.36
N ASP A 404 28.52 11.41 15.20
CA ASP A 404 27.39 10.60 14.67
C ASP A 404 27.21 10.73 13.15
N VAL A 405 28.24 10.31 12.42
CA VAL A 405 28.29 10.33 10.95
C VAL A 405 28.13 8.91 10.39
N GLY A 406 27.09 8.68 9.60
CA GLY A 406 26.74 7.35 9.09
C GLY A 406 26.53 7.27 7.60
N GLY A 407 26.97 6.20 6.95
CA GLY A 407 26.75 6.02 5.50
C GLY A 407 25.28 6.00 5.10
N VAL A 408 24.38 5.47 5.95
CA VAL A 408 22.92 5.48 5.76
C VAL A 408 22.23 6.40 6.77
N VAL A 409 22.46 6.20 8.07
CA VAL A 409 21.81 6.97 9.15
C VAL A 409 22.84 7.59 10.09
N GLY A 410 22.77 8.89 10.39
CA GLY A 410 23.71 9.52 11.34
C GLY A 410 23.54 8.97 12.76
N PHE A 411 22.34 9.13 13.32
CA PHE A 411 21.95 8.56 14.61
C PHE A 411 20.62 7.78 14.50
N LEU A 412 20.60 6.55 14.99
CA LEU A 412 19.43 5.67 15.06
C LEU A 412 19.07 5.41 16.54
N ALA A 413 17.83 5.69 16.93
CA ALA A 413 17.36 5.66 18.31
C ALA A 413 15.99 4.95 18.47
N GLY A 414 15.65 4.50 19.68
CA GLY A 414 14.34 3.96 20.01
C GLY A 414 13.90 4.16 21.48
N GLY A 415 12.59 4.22 21.69
CA GLY A 415 11.90 4.23 22.97
C GLY A 415 11.43 2.83 23.35
N GLY A 416 11.89 2.33 24.50
CA GLY A 416 11.75 0.92 24.92
C GLY A 416 10.36 0.48 25.40
N SER A 417 9.29 0.83 24.69
CA SER A 417 7.90 0.40 25.00
C SER A 417 7.28 -0.55 23.97
N LEU A 418 8.00 -0.89 22.89
CA LEU A 418 7.62 -1.94 21.92
C LEU A 418 8.74 -2.98 21.83
N SER A 419 8.38 -4.20 21.41
CA SER A 419 9.37 -5.13 20.83
C SER A 419 10.04 -4.42 19.66
N PRO A 420 11.38 -4.42 19.56
CA PRO A 420 12.08 -3.30 18.96
C PRO A 420 11.89 -3.23 17.44
N PRO A 421 11.45 -2.08 16.87
CA PRO A 421 11.41 -1.86 15.44
C PRO A 421 12.84 -1.66 14.90
N TRP A 422 13.57 -2.77 14.76
CA TRP A 422 14.91 -2.79 14.17
C TRP A 422 14.87 -2.22 12.75
N SER A 423 15.89 -1.43 12.41
CA SER A 423 16.14 -1.05 11.02
C SER A 423 16.89 -2.18 10.32
N GLN A 424 16.53 -2.50 9.08
CA GLN A 424 16.94 -3.76 8.44
C GLN A 424 17.30 -3.59 6.97
N PHE A 425 18.22 -4.40 6.45
CA PHE A 425 18.64 -4.33 5.03
C PHE A 425 19.12 -2.92 4.68
N LEU A 426 20.11 -2.45 5.44
CA LEU A 426 20.72 -1.14 5.23
C LEU A 426 22.10 -1.33 4.61
N TRP A 427 22.34 -0.73 3.44
CA TRP A 427 23.66 -0.80 2.81
C TRP A 427 24.20 0.53 2.31
N SER A 428 25.53 0.66 2.38
CA SER A 428 26.26 1.87 2.03
C SER A 428 27.45 1.56 1.13
N GLU A 429 27.45 2.17 -0.05
CA GLU A 429 28.59 2.27 -0.95
C GLU A 429 29.23 3.67 -0.92
N ALA A 430 28.72 4.55 -0.05
CA ALA A 430 29.22 5.91 0.06
C ALA A 430 30.55 5.99 0.80
N SER A 431 31.42 6.94 0.40
CA SER A 431 32.59 7.31 1.21
C SER A 431 32.12 8.15 2.41
N VAL A 432 32.43 7.71 3.62
CA VAL A 432 32.00 8.33 4.88
C VAL A 432 33.21 8.94 5.60
N ASP A 433 33.17 10.24 5.90
CA ASP A 433 34.23 10.98 6.61
C ASP A 433 33.64 11.80 7.76
N GLY A 434 34.12 11.63 8.99
CA GLY A 434 33.58 12.29 10.19
C GLY A 434 34.63 12.52 11.28
N ASP A 435 34.25 13.19 12.38
CA ASP A 435 35.15 13.35 13.54
C ASP A 435 35.02 12.18 14.52
N ALA A 436 33.82 11.96 15.06
CA ALA A 436 33.57 10.99 16.10
C ALA A 436 32.32 10.12 15.83
N PHE A 437 32.34 8.87 16.29
CA PHE A 437 31.24 7.91 16.10
C PHE A 437 30.86 7.80 14.63
N VAL A 438 31.83 7.39 13.81
CA VAL A 438 31.68 7.28 12.36
C VAL A 438 31.43 5.82 12.00
N GLY A 439 30.33 5.53 11.31
CA GLY A 439 29.96 4.19 10.90
C GLY A 439 29.70 4.09 9.41
N GLY A 440 30.19 3.03 8.76
CA GLY A 440 29.92 2.81 7.34
C GLY A 440 28.45 2.67 6.99
N VAL A 441 27.59 2.24 7.94
CA VAL A 441 26.13 2.22 7.80
C VAL A 441 25.47 3.21 8.76
N VAL A 442 25.83 3.21 10.05
CA VAL A 442 25.20 4.08 11.06
C VAL A 442 26.22 4.71 12.01
N GLY A 443 26.17 6.03 12.22
CA GLY A 443 27.10 6.71 13.13
C GLY A 443 26.92 6.25 14.58
N ARG A 444 25.69 6.34 15.11
CA ARG A 444 25.32 5.82 16.43
C ARG A 444 24.02 5.01 16.40
N VAL A 445 23.97 3.92 17.15
CA VAL A 445 22.72 3.19 17.48
C VAL A 445 22.47 3.28 18.99
N SER A 446 21.26 3.63 19.43
CA SER A 446 20.89 3.61 20.84
C SER A 446 19.49 3.07 21.12
N SER A 447 19.35 2.17 22.10
CA SER A 447 18.05 1.63 22.56
C SER A 447 17.19 0.98 21.46
N THR A 448 17.81 0.56 20.36
CA THR A 448 17.20 -0.13 19.22
C THR A 448 18.27 -0.97 18.52
N GLY A 449 18.03 -1.51 17.33
CA GLY A 449 19.00 -2.35 16.63
C GLY A 449 19.02 -2.25 15.11
N ILE A 450 20.09 -2.81 14.55
CA ILE A 450 20.27 -3.04 13.12
C ILE A 450 20.30 -4.55 12.87
N LYS A 451 19.43 -5.03 11.98
CA LYS A 451 19.55 -6.35 11.36
C LYS A 451 20.14 -6.16 9.96
N TYR A 452 21.11 -6.95 9.52
CA TYR A 452 21.60 -6.89 8.13
C TYR A 452 22.09 -5.51 7.70
N GLY A 453 23.15 -5.03 8.37
CA GLY A 453 23.89 -3.80 8.02
C GLY A 453 25.14 -4.10 7.19
N PHE A 454 25.27 -3.48 6.01
CA PHE A 454 26.30 -3.77 5.01
C PHE A 454 27.07 -2.51 4.56
N SER A 455 28.39 -2.53 4.67
CA SER A 455 29.24 -1.39 4.30
C SER A 455 30.31 -1.79 3.29
N ARG A 456 30.28 -1.14 2.12
CA ARG A 456 31.19 -1.33 0.98
C ARG A 456 32.10 -0.14 0.75
N GLY A 457 31.70 1.06 1.19
CA GLY A 457 32.46 2.30 1.05
C GLY A 457 33.61 2.46 2.06
N SER A 458 34.47 3.46 1.85
CA SER A 458 35.53 3.83 2.79
C SER A 458 34.99 4.59 3.99
N VAL A 459 35.45 4.28 5.20
CA VAL A 459 34.99 4.90 6.46
C VAL A 459 36.18 5.53 7.19
N LYS A 460 36.11 6.82 7.48
CA LYS A 460 37.21 7.62 8.04
C LYS A 460 36.75 8.51 9.20
N GLY A 461 37.60 8.64 10.21
CA GLY A 461 37.43 9.63 11.28
C GLY A 461 38.47 9.54 12.38
N ASN A 462 38.29 10.31 13.46
CA ASN A 462 39.29 10.46 14.52
C ASN A 462 39.04 9.53 15.74
N SER A 463 37.78 9.25 16.09
CA SER A 463 37.42 8.40 17.25
C SER A 463 36.12 7.63 17.06
N GLY A 464 36.09 6.36 17.47
CA GLY A 464 34.90 5.52 17.39
C GLY A 464 34.52 5.24 15.93
N VAL A 465 35.48 4.74 15.14
CA VAL A 465 35.29 4.49 13.70
C VAL A 465 35.01 3.00 13.49
N GLY A 466 33.79 2.66 13.07
CA GLY A 466 33.36 1.28 12.84
C GLY A 466 33.04 1.01 11.38
N GLY A 467 33.42 -0.17 10.87
CA GLY A 467 33.08 -0.57 9.51
C GLY A 467 31.58 -0.54 9.21
N VAL A 468 30.75 -0.87 10.20
CA VAL A 468 29.27 -0.81 10.14
C VAL A 468 28.71 0.29 11.06
N ALA A 469 29.10 0.32 12.34
CA ALA A 469 28.53 1.23 13.35
C ALA A 469 29.57 2.00 14.18
N GLY A 470 29.49 3.33 14.27
CA GLY A 470 30.47 4.12 15.06
C GLY A 470 30.36 3.90 16.58
N HIS A 471 29.13 3.96 17.10
CA HIS A 471 28.82 3.76 18.52
C HIS A 471 27.54 2.93 18.74
N LEU A 472 27.56 2.05 19.75
CA LEU A 472 26.41 1.27 20.21
C LEU A 472 26.10 1.57 21.68
N GLN A 473 24.88 1.98 22.01
CA GLN A 473 24.46 2.32 23.38
C GLN A 473 23.14 1.64 23.76
N SER A 474 23.17 0.57 24.56
CA SER A 474 21.99 -0.26 24.85
C SER A 474 21.32 -0.79 23.56
N ALA A 475 22.14 -1.09 22.55
CA ALA A 475 21.70 -1.37 21.18
C ALA A 475 21.98 -2.81 20.75
N SER A 476 21.20 -3.31 19.78
CA SER A 476 21.37 -4.65 19.21
C SER A 476 22.00 -4.58 17.81
N LEU A 477 23.01 -5.40 17.54
CA LEU A 477 23.42 -5.73 16.17
C LEU A 477 23.11 -7.21 15.89
N TYR A 478 22.55 -7.46 14.71
CA TYR A 478 22.33 -8.81 14.20
C TYR A 478 22.81 -8.93 12.75
N SER A 479 23.75 -9.87 12.53
CA SER A 479 24.37 -10.25 11.25
C SER A 479 24.75 -9.09 10.30
N THR A 480 26.02 -8.73 10.23
CA THR A 480 26.49 -7.53 9.49
C THR A 480 27.78 -7.78 8.71
N LEU A 481 28.02 -6.98 7.66
CA LEU A 481 29.22 -7.11 6.79
C LEU A 481 29.94 -5.78 6.60
N PHE A 482 31.28 -5.79 6.67
CA PHE A 482 32.14 -4.69 6.21
C PHE A 482 33.19 -5.16 5.19
N VAL A 483 33.06 -4.70 3.95
CA VAL A 483 33.96 -5.01 2.83
C VAL A 483 34.60 -3.74 2.23
N GLY A 484 34.53 -2.61 2.94
CA GLY A 484 35.19 -1.35 2.60
C GLY A 484 36.59 -1.22 3.21
N THR A 485 37.08 0.01 3.31
CA THR A 485 38.38 0.36 3.91
C THR A 485 38.22 1.31 5.10
N LEU A 486 38.95 1.07 6.19
CA LEU A 486 38.89 1.88 7.41
C LEU A 486 40.11 2.79 7.57
N ASP A 487 39.95 4.03 8.04
CA ASP A 487 41.09 4.85 8.46
C ASP A 487 41.71 4.31 9.76
N LEU A 488 42.89 3.71 9.62
CA LEU A 488 43.65 3.10 10.71
C LEU A 488 44.32 4.13 11.64
N ALA A 489 44.31 5.43 11.33
CA ALA A 489 44.83 6.48 12.22
C ALA A 489 43.91 6.77 13.44
N SER A 490 42.65 6.35 13.37
CA SER A 490 41.62 6.55 14.40
C SER A 490 41.95 5.92 15.76
N THR A 491 41.51 6.57 16.84
CA THR A 491 41.89 6.24 18.23
C THR A 491 41.13 5.06 18.84
N ASN A 492 39.83 4.96 18.56
CA ASN A 492 39.00 3.77 18.84
C ASN A 492 38.41 3.32 17.50
N LYS A 493 38.59 2.05 17.12
CA LYS A 493 38.18 1.53 15.81
C LYS A 493 37.95 0.03 15.83
N GLY A 494 37.12 -0.45 14.91
CA GLY A 494 36.84 -1.87 14.74
C GLY A 494 36.24 -2.21 13.38
N GLY A 495 36.40 -3.48 12.96
CA GLY A 495 35.89 -3.98 11.68
C GLY A 495 34.37 -3.96 11.58
N ILE A 496 33.67 -4.10 12.71
CA ILE A 496 32.19 -4.03 12.77
C ILE A 496 31.74 -2.73 13.45
N TYR A 497 32.20 -2.47 14.67
CA TYR A 497 31.84 -1.26 15.40
C TYR A 497 33.03 -0.55 16.04
N GLY A 498 32.93 0.78 16.20
CA GLY A 498 34.01 1.61 16.75
C GLY A 498 34.07 1.64 18.28
N THR A 499 32.92 1.62 18.95
CA THR A 499 32.76 1.60 20.43
C THR A 499 31.39 1.05 20.83
N ALA A 500 31.27 0.46 22.04
CA ALA A 500 30.01 -0.08 22.56
C ALA A 500 29.83 0.11 24.08
N VAL A 501 28.58 0.29 24.52
CA VAL A 501 28.14 0.35 25.93
C VAL A 501 26.83 -0.41 26.06
N SER A 502 26.82 -1.48 26.87
CA SER A 502 25.63 -2.33 27.09
C SER A 502 24.95 -2.85 25.82
N ALA A 503 25.72 -3.04 24.74
CA ALA A 503 25.22 -3.55 23.48
C ALA A 503 25.00 -5.07 23.52
N THR A 504 24.22 -5.59 22.58
CA THR A 504 24.04 -7.02 22.32
C THR A 504 24.43 -7.31 20.87
N VAL A 505 25.32 -8.27 20.65
CA VAL A 505 25.85 -8.66 19.34
C VAL A 505 25.54 -10.14 19.13
N SER A 506 25.00 -10.51 17.96
CA SER A 506 24.37 -11.84 17.76
C SER A 506 24.20 -12.20 16.30
N GLY A 507 24.30 -13.50 15.95
CA GLY A 507 24.40 -13.89 14.55
C GLY A 507 25.76 -13.53 13.94
N GLY A 508 26.01 -13.90 12.69
CA GLY A 508 27.35 -13.79 12.11
C GLY A 508 27.76 -12.38 11.68
N HIS A 509 28.83 -11.83 12.25
CA HIS A 509 29.40 -10.53 11.86
C HIS A 509 30.74 -10.71 11.15
N TYR A 510 30.86 -10.21 9.92
CA TYR A 510 31.98 -10.50 9.02
C TYR A 510 32.65 -9.23 8.50
N TRP A 511 33.97 -9.25 8.32
CA TRP A 511 34.68 -8.11 7.69
C TRP A 511 35.98 -8.49 6.96
N ASP A 512 36.32 -7.72 5.92
CA ASP A 512 37.40 -8.01 4.97
C ASP A 512 38.77 -7.56 5.50
N GLN A 513 39.58 -8.54 5.94
CA GLN A 513 40.92 -8.32 6.44
C GLN A 513 41.93 -7.97 5.33
N THR A 514 41.71 -8.41 4.09
CA THR A 514 42.64 -8.15 2.98
C THR A 514 42.65 -6.67 2.59
N LYS A 515 41.50 -6.00 2.67
CA LYS A 515 41.36 -4.54 2.49
C LYS A 515 41.85 -3.73 3.69
N ASN A 516 42.01 -4.36 4.86
CA ASN A 516 42.27 -3.71 6.13
C ASN A 516 43.40 -4.40 6.95
N PRO A 517 44.57 -4.70 6.36
CA PRO A 517 45.56 -5.65 6.92
C PRO A 517 46.29 -5.17 8.19
N GLY A 518 46.09 -3.91 8.60
CA GLY A 518 46.62 -3.34 9.85
C GLY A 518 45.61 -3.32 11.00
N LEU A 519 44.41 -3.89 10.82
CA LEU A 519 43.38 -4.03 11.83
C LEU A 519 43.32 -5.51 12.26
N THR A 520 43.42 -5.79 13.56
CA THR A 520 43.66 -7.15 14.09
C THR A 520 42.76 -7.50 15.28
N ASP A 521 41.72 -6.69 15.51
CA ASP A 521 40.85 -6.74 16.69
C ASP A 521 39.47 -6.20 16.29
N SER A 522 38.42 -6.58 17.04
CA SER A 522 37.02 -6.44 16.60
C SER A 522 36.43 -5.02 16.64
N SER A 523 36.64 -4.15 17.64
CA SER A 523 37.21 -4.37 18.98
C SER A 523 36.14 -4.23 20.06
N TYR A 524 35.85 -5.32 20.78
CA TYR A 524 36.07 -5.35 22.24
C TYR A 524 36.17 -6.80 22.77
N GLY A 525 37.25 -7.51 22.42
CA GLY A 525 37.53 -8.86 22.91
C GLY A 525 37.05 -9.99 21.99
N ASP A 526 37.20 -11.23 22.49
CA ASP A 526 36.83 -12.50 21.83
C ASP A 526 35.30 -12.69 21.76
N GLU A 527 34.58 -11.71 21.23
CA GLU A 527 33.12 -11.72 21.12
C GLU A 527 32.66 -12.86 20.20
N PRO A 528 31.76 -13.77 20.66
CA PRO A 528 31.28 -14.86 19.84
C PRO A 528 30.54 -14.31 18.62
N ASN A 529 30.67 -15.04 17.50
CA ASN A 529 30.08 -14.74 16.20
C ASN A 529 30.70 -13.55 15.42
N VAL A 530 31.89 -13.03 15.79
CA VAL A 530 32.66 -12.12 14.93
C VAL A 530 33.74 -12.88 14.16
N TYR A 531 33.80 -12.69 12.85
CA TYR A 531 34.65 -13.43 11.92
C TYR A 531 35.49 -12.50 11.05
N LEU A 532 36.76 -12.87 10.86
CA LEU A 532 37.71 -12.21 9.96
C LEU A 532 37.86 -13.09 8.72
N LEU A 533 37.64 -12.53 7.53
CA LEU A 533 37.83 -13.24 6.26
C LEU A 533 38.72 -12.44 5.31
N LEU A 534 39.51 -13.16 4.50
CA LEU A 534 40.20 -12.60 3.33
C LEU A 534 39.19 -12.32 2.20
N SER A 535 39.52 -11.43 1.25
CA SER A 535 38.62 -11.19 0.10
C SER A 535 38.35 -12.45 -0.74
N SER A 536 39.24 -13.45 -0.70
CA SER A 536 39.03 -14.76 -1.34
C SER A 536 38.06 -15.67 -0.58
N GLU A 537 37.91 -15.47 0.73
CA GLU A 537 36.99 -16.22 1.59
C GLU A 537 35.63 -15.53 1.66
N MET A 538 35.60 -14.19 1.54
CA MET A 538 34.37 -13.42 1.30
C MET A 538 33.65 -13.83 0.01
N ALA A 539 34.37 -14.34 -0.98
CA ALA A 539 33.83 -14.85 -2.23
C ALA A 539 33.32 -16.31 -2.15
N ASP A 540 33.41 -16.96 -0.98
CA ASP A 540 32.91 -18.31 -0.74
C ASP A 540 31.74 -18.28 0.27
N PRO A 541 30.52 -18.69 -0.13
CA PRO A 541 29.36 -18.68 0.77
C PRO A 541 29.49 -19.69 1.93
N GLN A 542 30.39 -20.68 1.82
CA GLN A 542 30.68 -21.64 2.90
C GLN A 542 31.43 -20.99 4.09
N SER A 543 32.10 -19.85 3.88
CA SER A 543 32.71 -19.06 4.96
C SER A 543 31.68 -18.51 5.95
N PHE A 544 30.43 -18.34 5.50
CA PHE A 544 29.33 -17.74 6.26
C PHE A 544 28.53 -18.80 7.03
N SER A 545 29.23 -19.56 7.89
CA SER A 545 28.68 -20.68 8.66
C SER A 545 27.95 -20.28 9.96
N ALA A 546 27.82 -18.98 10.25
CA ALA A 546 27.16 -18.47 11.45
C ALA A 546 25.70 -18.08 11.20
N SER A 547 24.87 -18.18 12.23
CA SER A 547 23.42 -17.98 12.12
C SER A 547 23.02 -16.59 11.61
N GLY A 548 21.92 -16.55 10.87
CA GLY A 548 21.39 -15.34 10.23
C GLY A 548 21.92 -15.09 8.82
N TRP A 549 22.85 -15.90 8.33
CA TRP A 549 23.25 -15.98 6.93
C TRP A 549 22.55 -17.16 6.27
N ASP A 550 22.07 -16.95 5.05
CA ASP A 550 21.20 -17.85 4.28
C ASP A 550 21.41 -17.50 2.79
N PHE A 551 22.03 -18.39 2.00
CA PHE A 551 22.54 -18.11 0.64
C PHE A 551 21.87 -18.96 -0.45
N LEU A 552 21.62 -18.35 -1.62
CA LEU A 552 21.14 -19.07 -2.82
C LEU A 552 22.09 -20.19 -3.29
N GLU A 553 23.38 -20.05 -3.01
CA GLU A 553 24.40 -21.04 -3.35
C GLU A 553 24.48 -22.21 -2.36
N ARG A 554 23.56 -22.27 -1.39
CA ARG A 554 23.54 -23.24 -0.28
C ARG A 554 22.14 -23.83 -0.09
N SER A 555 22.07 -24.82 0.79
CA SER A 555 20.83 -25.55 1.13
C SER A 555 20.94 -26.19 2.53
N ASP A 556 21.69 -25.55 3.42
CA ASP A 556 22.04 -26.06 4.76
C ASP A 556 21.98 -24.98 5.86
N ASP A 557 21.73 -23.74 5.46
CA ASP A 557 21.71 -22.51 6.23
C ASP A 557 20.31 -21.88 6.34
N GLY A 558 19.41 -22.19 5.41
CA GLY A 558 17.99 -21.85 5.50
C GLY A 558 17.18 -22.25 4.25
N GLU A 559 16.03 -21.60 4.12
CA GLU A 559 15.06 -21.74 3.01
C GLU A 559 14.56 -20.35 2.56
N ALA A 560 15.23 -19.27 2.99
CA ALA A 560 14.86 -17.88 2.72
C ALA A 560 15.86 -17.13 1.82
N GLU A 561 17.06 -17.70 1.61
CA GLU A 561 18.12 -17.32 0.65
C GLU A 561 18.24 -15.81 0.46
N VAL A 562 18.51 -15.15 1.57
CA VAL A 562 18.56 -13.70 1.70
C VAL A 562 19.75 -13.10 0.93
N PHE A 563 20.81 -13.90 0.74
CA PHE A 563 22.09 -13.47 0.18
C PHE A 563 22.49 -14.25 -1.08
N LYS A 564 23.36 -13.62 -1.88
CA LYS A 564 24.15 -14.28 -2.92
C LYS A 564 25.55 -13.67 -3.01
N ILE A 565 26.52 -14.41 -3.53
CA ILE A 565 27.84 -13.84 -3.86
C ILE A 565 27.73 -13.11 -5.20
N SER A 566 28.06 -11.82 -5.21
CA SER A 566 28.19 -11.09 -6.47
C SER A 566 29.45 -11.53 -7.22
N SER A 567 29.29 -11.99 -8.46
CA SER A 567 30.38 -12.28 -9.41
C SER A 567 31.31 -11.08 -9.63
N ASP A 568 30.76 -9.88 -9.53
CA ASP A 568 31.40 -8.62 -9.94
C ASP A 568 32.09 -7.94 -8.75
N LEU A 569 31.58 -8.14 -7.53
CA LEU A 569 32.10 -7.54 -6.30
C LEU A 569 32.90 -8.52 -5.42
N GLY A 570 32.74 -9.84 -5.61
CA GLY A 570 33.48 -10.88 -4.88
C GLY A 570 33.12 -11.01 -3.40
N HIS A 571 31.87 -10.67 -3.03
CA HIS A 571 31.37 -10.74 -1.65
C HIS A 571 29.83 -10.85 -1.64
N PRO A 572 29.20 -11.10 -0.47
CA PRO A 572 27.74 -11.15 -0.36
C PRO A 572 27.05 -9.83 -0.73
N VAL A 573 25.90 -9.97 -1.39
CA VAL A 573 24.92 -8.93 -1.69
C VAL A 573 23.53 -9.46 -1.34
N PHE A 574 22.54 -8.57 -1.13
CA PHE A 574 21.16 -9.01 -0.96
C PHE A 574 20.61 -9.53 -2.28
N VAL A 575 19.80 -10.59 -2.26
CA VAL A 575 19.16 -11.07 -3.49
C VAL A 575 18.17 -10.04 -4.07
N SER A 576 17.56 -9.22 -3.21
CA SER A 576 16.70 -8.09 -3.61
C SER A 576 17.45 -6.93 -4.29
N GLU A 577 18.78 -6.96 -4.41
CA GLU A 577 19.53 -6.08 -5.31
C GLU A 577 19.41 -6.51 -6.79
N ASP A 578 19.00 -7.76 -7.07
CA ASP A 578 18.83 -8.32 -8.41
C ASP A 578 17.77 -9.44 -8.39
N THR A 579 16.51 -9.02 -8.42
CA THR A 579 15.32 -9.89 -8.48
C THR A 579 15.14 -10.58 -9.85
N SER A 580 15.95 -10.25 -10.86
CA SER A 580 15.80 -10.78 -12.22
C SER A 580 15.98 -12.30 -12.30
N ILE A 581 16.69 -12.88 -11.33
CA ILE A 581 16.87 -14.32 -11.17
C ILE A 581 15.56 -15.06 -10.82
N TYR A 582 14.62 -14.37 -10.18
CA TYR A 582 13.32 -14.95 -9.78
C TYR A 582 12.29 -14.96 -10.92
N ARG A 583 12.58 -14.27 -12.03
CA ARG A 583 11.64 -14.14 -13.16
C ARG A 583 11.16 -15.50 -13.69
N ASP A 584 12.06 -16.47 -13.75
CA ASP A 584 11.74 -17.79 -14.31
C ASP A 584 10.96 -18.70 -13.32
N HIS A 585 10.68 -18.21 -12.10
CA HIS A 585 9.76 -18.82 -11.14
C HIS A 585 8.31 -18.30 -11.25
N PHE A 586 8.07 -17.17 -11.93
CA PHE A 586 6.74 -16.56 -12.08
C PHE A 586 6.23 -16.65 -13.53
N SER A 587 4.93 -16.49 -13.74
CA SER A 587 4.31 -16.54 -15.08
C SER A 587 4.65 -15.30 -15.94
N GLY A 588 5.31 -14.30 -15.35
CA GLY A 588 5.64 -13.01 -15.92
C GLY A 588 5.89 -11.96 -14.82
N GLY A 589 6.25 -10.75 -15.22
CA GLY A 589 6.53 -9.63 -14.32
C GLY A 589 8.02 -9.33 -14.10
N ASP A 590 8.29 -8.33 -13.27
CA ASP A 590 9.62 -7.96 -12.73
C ASP A 590 9.58 -7.62 -11.22
N GLY A 591 8.42 -7.78 -10.58
CA GLY A 591 8.20 -7.44 -9.18
C GLY A 591 7.92 -5.97 -8.89
N SER A 592 7.93 -5.11 -9.92
CA SER A 592 7.58 -3.70 -9.75
C SER A 592 6.07 -3.46 -9.82
N PRO A 593 5.53 -2.44 -9.13
CA PRO A 593 4.16 -1.95 -9.28
C PRO A 593 3.68 -1.68 -10.73
N LYS A 594 4.58 -1.47 -11.70
CA LYS A 594 4.22 -1.33 -13.14
C LYS A 594 4.17 -2.67 -13.89
N SER A 595 4.75 -3.73 -13.33
CA SER A 595 4.88 -5.05 -13.95
C SER A 595 4.98 -6.13 -12.84
N PRO A 596 3.91 -6.31 -12.03
CA PRO A 596 3.93 -7.19 -10.87
C PRO A 596 4.23 -8.65 -11.25
N TRP A 597 4.82 -9.40 -10.32
CA TRP A 597 5.03 -10.84 -10.44
C TRP A 597 3.69 -11.56 -10.62
N SER A 598 3.57 -12.27 -11.74
CA SER A 598 2.34 -12.96 -12.15
C SER A 598 2.28 -14.35 -11.51
N ILE A 599 1.31 -14.54 -10.62
CA ILE A 599 1.04 -15.80 -9.92
C ILE A 599 -0.16 -16.48 -10.58
N SER A 600 0.03 -17.74 -10.96
CA SER A 600 -0.96 -18.58 -11.65
C SER A 600 -1.03 -20.00 -11.08
N THR A 601 -0.10 -20.40 -10.21
CA THR A 601 -0.08 -21.72 -9.55
C THR A 601 0.30 -21.61 -8.06
N ILE A 602 0.04 -22.68 -7.31
CA ILE A 602 0.25 -22.75 -5.85
C ILE A 602 1.74 -22.71 -5.52
N GLU A 603 2.59 -23.33 -6.35
CA GLU A 603 4.04 -23.34 -6.21
C GLU A 603 4.64 -21.93 -6.31
N GLN A 604 4.06 -21.06 -7.14
CA GLN A 604 4.48 -19.67 -7.31
C GLN A 604 4.08 -18.81 -6.10
N LEU A 605 2.88 -19.03 -5.56
CA LEU A 605 2.45 -18.41 -4.30
C LEU A 605 3.29 -18.87 -3.11
N LYS A 606 3.63 -20.17 -3.06
CA LYS A 606 4.51 -20.75 -2.05
C LYS A 606 5.94 -20.21 -2.18
N PHE A 607 6.41 -19.94 -3.39
CA PHE A 607 7.71 -19.31 -3.64
C PHE A 607 7.76 -17.87 -3.13
N LEU A 608 6.68 -17.07 -3.28
CA LEU A 608 6.56 -15.82 -2.53
C LEU A 608 6.65 -16.08 -1.02
N ALA A 609 5.85 -17.01 -0.50
CA ALA A 609 5.76 -17.30 0.94
C ALA A 609 7.04 -17.87 1.59
N THR A 610 8.02 -18.36 0.82
CA THR A 610 9.31 -18.82 1.35
C THR A 610 10.49 -17.90 1.08
N LYS A 611 10.37 -16.86 0.22
CA LYS A 611 11.51 -16.01 -0.17
C LYS A 611 11.37 -14.56 0.31
N PRO A 612 11.80 -14.20 1.54
CA PRO A 612 11.70 -12.85 2.08
C PRO A 612 12.33 -11.71 1.27
N ALA A 613 13.27 -12.01 0.37
CA ALA A 613 13.78 -11.01 -0.60
C ALA A 613 12.67 -10.42 -1.48
N LEU A 614 11.59 -11.17 -1.71
CA LEU A 614 10.41 -10.78 -2.48
C LEU A 614 9.34 -10.03 -1.66
N TYR A 615 9.45 -9.95 -0.33
CA TYR A 615 8.40 -9.40 0.54
C TYR A 615 8.11 -7.90 0.39
N GLY A 616 8.90 -7.17 -0.39
CA GLY A 616 8.63 -5.77 -0.75
C GLY A 616 8.16 -5.57 -2.20
N ASP A 617 8.01 -6.64 -2.99
CA ASP A 617 7.66 -6.57 -4.42
C ASP A 617 6.14 -6.57 -4.63
N SER A 618 5.71 -6.36 -5.88
CA SER A 618 4.29 -6.38 -6.27
C SER A 618 3.93 -7.68 -6.97
N PHE A 619 2.79 -8.25 -6.60
CA PHE A 619 2.27 -9.54 -7.05
C PHE A 619 0.84 -9.40 -7.54
N VAL A 620 0.46 -10.18 -8.53
CA VAL A 620 -0.91 -10.28 -9.03
C VAL A 620 -1.31 -11.73 -9.27
N LEU A 621 -2.48 -12.14 -8.81
CA LEU A 621 -3.06 -13.45 -9.13
C LEU A 621 -3.78 -13.39 -10.49
N HIS A 622 -3.71 -14.49 -11.26
CA HIS A 622 -4.45 -14.66 -12.52
C HIS A 622 -5.31 -15.94 -12.58
N ASN A 623 -5.30 -16.73 -11.51
CA ASN A 623 -6.07 -17.95 -11.35
C ASN A 623 -6.52 -18.05 -9.89
N ASP A 624 -7.63 -18.76 -9.66
CA ASP A 624 -7.97 -19.27 -8.34
C ASP A 624 -6.96 -20.38 -7.95
N LEU A 625 -6.62 -20.46 -6.67
CA LEU A 625 -5.60 -21.37 -6.13
C LEU A 625 -6.20 -22.22 -5.01
N ASP A 626 -5.87 -23.51 -4.95
CA ASP A 626 -6.39 -24.45 -3.95
C ASP A 626 -5.28 -24.98 -3.03
N LEU A 627 -5.30 -24.58 -1.76
CA LEU A 627 -4.31 -24.97 -0.76
C LEU A 627 -4.63 -26.30 -0.07
N ALA A 628 -5.53 -27.13 -0.62
CA ALA A 628 -5.91 -28.42 -0.04
C ALA A 628 -4.75 -29.43 0.15
N GLU A 629 -3.59 -29.24 -0.49
CA GLU A 629 -2.38 -30.03 -0.19
C GLU A 629 -1.62 -29.55 1.07
N TYR A 630 -1.90 -28.34 1.56
CA TYR A 630 -1.37 -27.76 2.79
C TYR A 630 -2.38 -27.91 3.94
N ASP A 631 -2.74 -29.16 4.24
CA ASP A 631 -3.79 -29.48 5.21
C ASP A 631 -3.37 -29.31 6.68
N GLY A 632 -2.09 -29.07 6.97
CA GLY A 632 -1.53 -28.95 8.32
C GLY A 632 -1.35 -30.28 9.06
N SER A 633 -1.62 -31.44 8.43
CA SER A 633 -1.55 -32.75 9.09
C SER A 633 -0.14 -33.18 9.51
N THR A 634 0.89 -32.56 8.93
CA THR A 634 2.30 -32.65 9.34
C THR A 634 3.00 -31.33 9.05
N ALA A 635 4.12 -31.04 9.72
CA ALA A 635 4.91 -29.82 9.49
C ALA A 635 5.44 -29.64 8.04
N ALA A 636 5.47 -30.69 7.22
CA ALA A 636 5.82 -30.60 5.80
C ALA A 636 4.62 -30.23 4.89
N LEU A 637 3.41 -30.28 5.44
CA LEU A 637 2.12 -29.95 4.82
C LEU A 637 1.46 -28.74 5.51
N GLU A 638 2.20 -27.98 6.30
CA GLU A 638 1.76 -26.67 6.80
C GLU A 638 1.98 -25.60 5.72
N TRP A 639 1.05 -24.67 5.57
CA TRP A 639 1.25 -23.51 4.72
C TRP A 639 2.32 -22.57 5.34
N PRO A 640 3.38 -22.18 4.60
CA PRO A 640 4.30 -21.14 5.06
C PRO A 640 3.58 -19.79 5.09
N MET A 641 3.54 -19.14 6.25
CA MET A 641 2.93 -17.80 6.37
C MET A 641 3.82 -16.77 5.65
N ILE A 642 3.20 -15.93 4.81
CA ILE A 642 3.92 -14.84 4.12
C ILE A 642 4.32 -13.79 5.17
N GLY A 643 5.55 -13.31 5.14
CA GLY A 643 6.05 -12.34 6.13
C GLY A 643 6.23 -12.94 7.53
N HIS A 644 6.89 -12.22 8.43
CA HIS A 644 6.96 -12.52 9.87
C HIS A 644 7.46 -11.30 10.66
N GLN A 645 7.42 -11.36 12.00
CA GLN A 645 7.77 -10.24 12.89
C GLN A 645 9.14 -9.55 12.62
N ASN A 646 10.09 -10.25 12.00
CA ASN A 646 11.36 -9.65 11.59
C ASN A 646 11.31 -9.15 10.15
N LEU A 647 10.73 -9.92 9.23
CA LEU A 647 10.64 -9.61 7.80
C LEU A 647 9.15 -9.50 7.41
N PRO A 648 8.47 -8.39 7.75
CA PRO A 648 7.07 -8.19 7.38
C PRO A 648 6.92 -8.04 5.87
N PHE A 649 5.76 -8.44 5.34
CA PHE A 649 5.39 -8.11 3.98
C PHE A 649 5.11 -6.61 3.88
N SER A 650 5.73 -5.97 2.88
CA SER A 650 5.76 -4.51 2.65
C SER A 650 5.51 -4.15 1.18
N GLY A 651 5.18 -5.17 0.37
CA GLY A 651 4.93 -5.08 -1.05
C GLY A 651 3.46 -4.82 -1.40
N GLN A 652 3.06 -5.27 -2.58
CA GLN A 652 1.68 -5.23 -3.04
C GLN A 652 1.20 -6.64 -3.41
N LEU A 653 -0.01 -7.02 -3.03
CA LEU A 653 -0.66 -8.25 -3.45
C LEU A 653 -2.06 -7.91 -3.98
N ASP A 654 -2.21 -7.95 -5.30
CA ASP A 654 -3.48 -7.83 -5.99
C ASP A 654 -4.04 -9.23 -6.25
N GLY A 655 -5.12 -9.59 -5.57
CA GLY A 655 -5.82 -10.84 -5.81
C GLY A 655 -6.50 -10.89 -7.18
N GLY A 656 -6.65 -9.77 -7.91
CA GLY A 656 -7.28 -9.74 -9.23
C GLY A 656 -8.76 -10.14 -9.26
N GLY A 657 -9.40 -10.31 -8.10
CA GLY A 657 -10.73 -10.91 -7.94
C GLY A 657 -10.71 -12.43 -7.74
N HIS A 658 -9.53 -13.06 -7.68
CA HIS A 658 -9.34 -14.50 -7.54
C HIS A 658 -9.43 -15.00 -6.09
N THR A 659 -9.64 -16.31 -5.99
CA THR A 659 -9.89 -17.02 -4.74
C THR A 659 -8.75 -17.95 -4.35
N ILE A 660 -8.24 -17.82 -3.13
CA ILE A 660 -7.38 -18.80 -2.49
C ILE A 660 -8.26 -19.68 -1.59
N SER A 661 -8.39 -20.96 -1.92
CA SER A 661 -9.29 -21.92 -1.27
C SER A 661 -8.59 -22.86 -0.30
N ASN A 662 -9.35 -23.41 0.64
CA ASN A 662 -8.96 -24.49 1.56
C ASN A 662 -7.73 -24.21 2.45
N LEU A 663 -7.39 -22.94 2.72
CA LEU A 663 -6.31 -22.56 3.62
C LEU A 663 -6.48 -23.22 5.01
N THR A 664 -5.49 -23.98 5.48
CA THR A 664 -5.34 -24.40 6.88
C THR A 664 -4.08 -23.77 7.47
N ILE A 665 -4.19 -23.16 8.65
CA ILE A 665 -3.04 -22.72 9.46
C ILE A 665 -3.28 -23.18 10.89
N GLU A 666 -2.46 -24.11 11.40
CA GLU A 666 -2.44 -24.44 12.83
C GLU A 666 -1.04 -24.13 13.38
N ARG A 667 -0.95 -23.49 14.54
CA ARG A 667 0.32 -22.96 15.11
C ARG A 667 0.43 -23.13 16.61
N THR A 668 1.65 -23.38 17.09
CA THR A 668 1.95 -23.56 18.52
C THR A 668 3.17 -22.73 18.92
N GLY A 669 3.00 -21.83 19.88
CA GLY A 669 4.02 -20.89 20.37
C GLY A 669 4.24 -19.63 19.51
N GLU A 670 3.58 -19.52 18.35
CA GLU A 670 3.74 -18.39 17.43
C GLU A 670 2.73 -17.26 17.66
N THR A 671 3.15 -16.03 17.39
CA THR A 671 2.36 -14.80 17.50
C THR A 671 2.27 -14.13 16.13
N ALA A 672 1.21 -13.33 15.90
CA ALA A 672 0.91 -12.76 14.59
C ALA A 672 0.66 -13.87 13.54
N VAL A 673 -0.39 -14.66 13.75
CA VAL A 673 -0.77 -15.82 12.92
C VAL A 673 -1.89 -15.45 11.94
N GLY A 674 -1.69 -15.81 10.67
CA GLY A 674 -2.62 -15.59 9.55
C GLY A 674 -1.96 -15.93 8.21
N PHE A 675 -2.70 -15.85 7.10
CA PHE A 675 -2.16 -16.11 5.75
C PHE A 675 -0.88 -15.30 5.45
N ILE A 676 -0.88 -14.03 5.86
CA ILE A 676 0.28 -13.17 5.94
C ILE A 676 0.50 -12.82 7.42
N SER A 677 1.60 -13.25 8.02
CA SER A 677 1.85 -13.08 9.47
C SER A 677 1.88 -11.60 9.87
N ASN A 678 2.66 -10.78 9.15
CA ASN A 678 2.91 -9.38 9.47
C ASN A 678 2.88 -8.50 8.19
N LEU A 679 2.10 -7.42 8.22
CA LEU A 679 2.05 -6.36 7.19
C LEU A 679 2.67 -5.04 7.72
N LEU A 680 3.53 -4.42 6.91
CA LEU A 680 4.15 -3.12 7.19
C LEU A 680 4.35 -2.31 5.92
N GLY A 681 3.57 -1.24 5.70
CA GLY A 681 3.68 -0.44 4.47
C GLY A 681 3.14 -1.14 3.22
N ALA A 682 2.30 -2.17 3.39
CA ALA A 682 1.83 -3.04 2.31
C ALA A 682 0.48 -2.58 1.72
N HIS A 683 0.19 -3.03 0.49
CA HIS A 683 -1.14 -2.90 -0.13
C HIS A 683 -1.67 -4.28 -0.52
N LEU A 684 -2.75 -4.71 0.10
CA LEU A 684 -3.47 -5.94 -0.24
C LEU A 684 -4.81 -5.53 -0.83
N LYS A 685 -5.19 -6.09 -1.99
CA LYS A 685 -6.52 -5.82 -2.56
C LYS A 685 -7.11 -6.95 -3.39
N ASN A 686 -8.42 -6.89 -3.65
CA ASN A 686 -9.14 -7.75 -4.59
C ASN A 686 -8.99 -9.26 -4.34
N LEU A 687 -8.94 -9.71 -3.09
CA LEU A 687 -8.58 -11.08 -2.72
C LEU A 687 -9.71 -11.80 -1.99
N ASN A 688 -10.08 -12.99 -2.45
CA ASN A 688 -11.02 -13.85 -1.75
C ASN A 688 -10.25 -15.00 -1.06
N LEU A 689 -10.51 -15.24 0.22
CA LEU A 689 -10.04 -16.41 0.97
C LEU A 689 -11.26 -17.30 1.30
N HIS A 690 -11.33 -18.51 0.76
CA HIS A 690 -12.50 -19.39 0.88
C HIS A 690 -12.14 -20.68 1.62
N ARG A 691 -13.05 -21.19 2.45
CA ARG A 691 -12.85 -22.42 3.25
C ARG A 691 -11.62 -22.36 4.16
N VAL A 692 -11.46 -21.22 4.82
CA VAL A 692 -10.34 -20.94 5.74
C VAL A 692 -10.49 -21.70 7.05
N ARG A 693 -9.37 -22.12 7.63
CA ARG A 693 -9.24 -22.48 9.04
C ARG A 693 -7.93 -21.94 9.61
N VAL A 694 -7.99 -21.24 10.74
CA VAL A 694 -6.83 -20.78 11.52
C VAL A 694 -6.96 -21.17 12.99
N SER A 695 -5.91 -21.76 13.57
CA SER A 695 -5.86 -22.16 14.98
C SER A 695 -4.50 -21.80 15.59
N SER A 696 -4.48 -21.21 16.78
CA SER A 696 -3.24 -20.87 17.50
C SER A 696 -3.42 -20.94 19.03
N ASP A 697 -2.32 -21.09 19.77
CA ASP A 697 -2.24 -20.86 21.23
C ASP A 697 -1.56 -19.53 21.59
N GLY A 698 -1.19 -18.73 20.59
CA GLY A 698 -0.55 -17.42 20.74
C GLY A 698 -1.52 -16.23 20.69
N SER A 699 -0.95 -15.04 20.45
CA SER A 699 -1.65 -13.76 20.34
C SER A 699 -1.62 -13.20 18.92
N ASN A 700 -2.53 -12.26 18.63
CA ASN A 700 -2.66 -11.59 17.34
C ASN A 700 -2.96 -12.61 16.23
N VAL A 701 -4.20 -13.12 16.23
CA VAL A 701 -4.67 -14.16 15.29
C VAL A 701 -5.74 -13.58 14.37
N GLY A 702 -5.67 -13.88 13.07
CA GLY A 702 -6.71 -13.58 12.09
C GLY A 702 -6.48 -14.32 10.77
N ALA A 703 -7.55 -14.59 10.01
CA ALA A 703 -7.50 -15.35 8.76
C ALA A 703 -6.53 -14.78 7.72
N LEU A 704 -6.64 -13.48 7.43
CA LEU A 704 -5.76 -12.82 6.48
C LEU A 704 -4.42 -12.46 7.11
N ALA A 705 -4.43 -11.81 8.27
CA ALA A 705 -3.19 -11.39 8.93
C ALA A 705 -3.27 -11.30 10.46
N GLY A 706 -2.17 -11.70 11.10
CA GLY A 706 -2.03 -11.57 12.54
C GLY A 706 -1.77 -10.13 12.98
N PHE A 707 -0.82 -9.45 12.34
CA PHE A 707 -0.41 -8.08 12.67
C PHE A 707 -0.40 -7.18 11.42
N VAL A 708 -1.14 -6.06 11.47
CA VAL A 708 -1.21 -5.06 10.41
C VAL A 708 -0.79 -3.70 10.93
N LEU A 709 0.19 -3.10 10.28
CA LEU A 709 0.69 -1.77 10.62
C LEU A 709 0.90 -0.95 9.35
N ALA A 710 0.47 0.31 9.36
CA ALA A 710 0.78 1.29 8.32
C ALA A 710 0.49 0.74 6.91
N SER A 711 -0.63 0.05 6.71
CA SER A 711 -0.93 -0.72 5.50
C SER A 711 -2.35 -0.46 5.00
N TYR A 712 -2.61 -0.85 3.75
CA TYR A 712 -3.91 -0.73 3.09
C TYR A 712 -4.44 -2.13 2.78
N VAL A 713 -5.64 -2.46 3.25
CA VAL A 713 -6.34 -3.71 2.95
C VAL A 713 -7.70 -3.33 2.37
N ASP A 714 -7.96 -3.69 1.12
CA ASP A 714 -9.10 -3.19 0.36
C ASP A 714 -9.80 -4.29 -0.43
N THR A 715 -11.13 -4.33 -0.48
CA THR A 715 -11.89 -5.27 -1.32
C THR A 715 -11.45 -6.73 -1.07
N VAL A 716 -11.66 -7.22 0.15
CA VAL A 716 -11.27 -8.58 0.57
C VAL A 716 -12.50 -9.35 1.08
N HIS A 717 -12.64 -10.60 0.66
CA HIS A 717 -13.68 -11.51 1.16
C HIS A 717 -13.05 -12.70 1.90
N VAL A 718 -13.64 -13.11 3.03
CA VAL A 718 -13.16 -14.28 3.81
C VAL A 718 -14.32 -15.17 4.26
N GLU A 719 -14.32 -16.43 3.84
CA GLU A 719 -15.36 -17.42 4.14
C GLU A 719 -14.79 -18.67 4.84
N GLY A 720 -15.51 -19.14 5.87
CA GLY A 720 -15.19 -20.33 6.67
C GLY A 720 -15.44 -21.68 5.99
N ARG A 721 -15.32 -22.76 6.77
CA ARG A 721 -15.61 -24.13 6.36
C ARG A 721 -16.97 -24.58 6.91
N LEU A 722 -17.96 -24.67 6.02
CA LEU A 722 -19.34 -25.17 6.24
C LEU A 722 -19.53 -26.51 7.02
N GLU A 723 -18.45 -27.22 7.36
CA GLU A 723 -18.45 -28.49 8.10
C GLU A 723 -17.83 -28.38 9.51
N ASN A 724 -17.36 -27.19 9.91
CA ASN A 724 -16.53 -26.97 11.08
C ASN A 724 -17.16 -25.92 12.01
N PRO A 725 -17.34 -26.16 13.33
CA PRO A 725 -18.02 -25.21 14.23
C PRO A 725 -17.14 -24.03 14.71
N VAL A 726 -15.90 -23.91 14.21
CA VAL A 726 -14.99 -22.78 14.46
C VAL A 726 -13.98 -22.69 13.32
N ASP A 727 -13.94 -21.55 12.64
CA ASP A 727 -12.97 -21.29 11.57
C ASP A 727 -11.70 -20.64 12.09
N VAL A 728 -11.82 -19.66 12.99
CA VAL A 728 -10.69 -18.93 13.57
C VAL A 728 -10.70 -19.04 15.09
N GLU A 729 -9.74 -19.80 15.65
CA GLU A 729 -9.64 -20.04 17.09
C GLU A 729 -8.28 -19.59 17.67
N SER A 730 -8.32 -18.83 18.77
CA SER A 730 -7.19 -18.81 19.71
C SER A 730 -7.50 -19.62 20.97
N THR A 731 -6.82 -20.75 21.09
CA THR A 731 -6.85 -21.68 22.23
C THR A 731 -6.06 -21.18 23.45
N SER A 732 -5.37 -20.04 23.31
CA SER A 732 -4.58 -19.43 24.38
C SER A 732 -5.43 -19.07 25.60
N THR A 733 -4.87 -19.28 26.80
CA THR A 733 -5.42 -18.72 28.04
C THR A 733 -4.94 -17.29 28.32
N THR A 734 -4.10 -16.72 27.43
CA THR A 734 -3.49 -15.38 27.58
C THR A 734 -3.51 -14.54 26.30
N ALA A 735 -4.31 -14.88 25.29
CA ALA A 735 -4.38 -14.14 24.03
C ALA A 735 -4.93 -12.73 24.22
N GLN A 736 -4.25 -11.72 23.68
CA GLN A 736 -4.68 -10.33 23.88
C GLN A 736 -5.55 -9.78 22.74
N ASN A 737 -5.35 -10.22 21.49
CA ASN A 737 -6.13 -9.76 20.33
C ASN A 737 -6.41 -10.93 19.37
N VAL A 738 -7.67 -11.11 19.00
CA VAL A 738 -8.15 -12.09 18.02
C VAL A 738 -9.20 -11.42 17.12
N GLY A 739 -8.99 -11.44 15.81
CA GLY A 739 -9.99 -11.08 14.82
C GLY A 739 -10.35 -12.28 13.95
N GLY A 740 -11.53 -12.31 13.34
CA GLY A 740 -11.82 -13.28 12.28
C GLY A 740 -10.90 -13.07 11.08
N VAL A 741 -10.74 -11.82 10.63
CA VAL A 741 -9.84 -11.50 9.49
C VAL A 741 -8.47 -11.00 9.96
N LEU A 742 -8.42 -10.09 10.93
CA LEU A 742 -7.21 -9.36 11.33
C LEU A 742 -6.99 -9.34 12.84
N GLY A 743 -5.86 -9.85 13.33
CA GLY A 743 -5.56 -9.90 14.76
C GLY A 743 -5.44 -8.52 15.42
N ILE A 744 -4.59 -7.66 14.86
CA ILE A 744 -4.34 -6.29 15.35
C ILE A 744 -4.02 -5.34 14.19
N VAL A 745 -4.58 -4.11 14.21
CA VAL A 745 -4.54 -3.17 13.07
C VAL A 745 -4.19 -1.75 13.52
N HIS A 746 -3.01 -1.24 13.17
CA HIS A 746 -2.52 0.08 13.57
C HIS A 746 -2.25 1.00 12.37
N LEU A 747 -2.62 2.28 12.44
CA LEU A 747 -2.28 3.30 11.43
C LEU A 747 -2.63 2.89 9.99
N SER A 748 -3.73 2.13 9.81
CA SER A 748 -4.06 1.43 8.57
C SER A 748 -5.47 1.75 8.09
N ALA A 749 -5.74 1.52 6.80
CA ALA A 749 -7.10 1.59 6.24
C ALA A 749 -7.57 0.19 5.85
N ILE A 750 -8.74 -0.19 6.35
CA ILE A 750 -9.38 -1.51 6.16
C ILE A 750 -10.73 -1.27 5.48
N ASN A 751 -10.76 -1.42 4.16
CA ASN A 751 -11.84 -0.98 3.29
C ASN A 751 -12.52 -2.16 2.60
N GLN A 752 -13.85 -2.18 2.55
CA GLN A 752 -14.64 -3.20 1.86
C GLN A 752 -14.21 -4.64 2.21
N VAL A 753 -13.89 -4.88 3.48
CA VAL A 753 -13.54 -6.22 3.96
C VAL A 753 -14.79 -6.91 4.49
N THR A 754 -15.10 -8.08 3.93
CA THR A 754 -16.30 -8.84 4.23
C THR A 754 -15.93 -10.22 4.74
N THR A 755 -16.63 -10.70 5.77
CA THR A 755 -16.29 -11.98 6.39
C THR A 755 -17.51 -12.76 6.86
N ASP A 756 -17.50 -14.07 6.63
CA ASP A 756 -18.46 -15.05 7.12
C ASP A 756 -17.66 -16.19 7.79
N LEU A 757 -17.44 -16.06 9.10
CA LEU A 757 -16.54 -16.91 9.90
C LEU A 757 -17.08 -17.17 11.30
N ASP A 758 -16.97 -18.40 11.79
CA ASP A 758 -17.11 -18.68 13.22
C ASP A 758 -15.79 -18.40 13.97
N VAL A 759 -15.78 -17.34 14.77
CA VAL A 759 -14.60 -16.80 15.47
C VAL A 759 -14.71 -17.07 16.98
N LYS A 760 -13.64 -17.59 17.58
CA LYS A 760 -13.64 -18.01 18.99
C LYS A 760 -12.31 -17.79 19.70
N SER A 761 -12.35 -17.55 21.01
CA SER A 761 -11.15 -17.70 21.84
C SER A 761 -11.42 -18.14 23.28
N VAL A 762 -10.40 -18.74 23.91
CA VAL A 762 -10.45 -19.33 25.25
C VAL A 762 -10.03 -18.36 26.37
N GLY A 763 -9.26 -17.30 26.08
CA GLY A 763 -8.64 -16.46 27.11
C GLY A 763 -8.33 -15.03 26.68
N THR A 764 -9.28 -14.39 25.99
CA THR A 764 -9.13 -13.07 25.37
C THR A 764 -9.08 -11.88 26.32
N LEU A 765 -8.38 -10.83 25.88
CA LEU A 765 -8.69 -9.44 26.23
C LEU A 765 -9.53 -8.76 25.14
N ASN A 766 -9.15 -8.80 23.85
CA ASN A 766 -9.95 -8.24 22.74
C ASN A 766 -10.28 -9.30 21.68
N LEU A 767 -11.55 -9.37 21.26
CA LEU A 767 -12.11 -10.31 20.29
C LEU A 767 -13.08 -9.59 19.33
N GLY A 768 -12.87 -9.72 18.01
CA GLY A 768 -13.76 -9.16 17.00
C GLY A 768 -14.02 -10.12 15.84
N GLY A 769 -15.20 -10.05 15.22
CA GLY A 769 -15.47 -10.79 13.97
C GLY A 769 -14.59 -10.32 12.80
N LEU A 770 -14.29 -9.02 12.69
CA LEU A 770 -13.31 -8.50 11.72
C LEU A 770 -11.92 -8.34 12.35
N ILE A 771 -11.83 -7.52 13.41
CA ILE A 771 -10.58 -7.02 14.00
C ILE A 771 -10.58 -7.19 15.51
N GLY A 772 -9.53 -7.79 16.08
CA GLY A 772 -9.36 -7.88 17.53
C GLY A 772 -9.18 -6.52 18.21
N PHE A 773 -8.14 -5.78 17.80
CA PHE A 773 -7.78 -4.47 18.38
C PHE A 773 -7.29 -3.50 17.30
N THR A 774 -7.66 -2.21 17.40
CA THR A 774 -7.25 -1.20 16.42
C THR A 774 -7.10 0.22 16.98
N TYR A 775 -6.27 1.05 16.31
CA TYR A 775 -5.90 2.39 16.78
C TYR A 775 -5.37 3.27 15.63
N LEU A 776 -5.79 4.55 15.60
CA LEU A 776 -5.51 5.50 14.49
C LEU A 776 -5.71 4.87 13.11
N SER A 777 -6.71 4.00 12.99
CA SER A 777 -7.04 3.25 11.78
C SER A 777 -8.46 3.59 11.35
N HIS A 778 -8.69 3.50 10.05
CA HIS A 778 -10.00 3.71 9.42
C HIS A 778 -10.53 2.35 8.96
N ILE A 779 -11.78 2.04 9.33
CA ILE A 779 -12.50 0.84 8.91
C ILE A 779 -13.74 1.32 8.14
N ALA A 780 -13.82 0.96 6.86
CA ALA A 780 -14.86 1.45 5.94
C ALA A 780 -15.51 0.33 5.13
N GLY A 781 -16.80 0.46 4.81
CA GLY A 781 -17.51 -0.41 3.86
C GLY A 781 -17.55 -1.90 4.24
N SER A 782 -17.29 -2.25 5.50
CA SER A 782 -16.91 -3.61 5.92
C SER A 782 -18.05 -4.32 6.66
N LEU A 783 -18.24 -5.63 6.40
CA LEU A 783 -19.40 -6.40 6.85
C LEU A 783 -18.98 -7.73 7.50
N THR A 784 -19.55 -8.07 8.66
CA THR A 784 -19.27 -9.34 9.35
C THR A 784 -20.50 -10.23 9.53
N ARG A 785 -20.28 -11.55 9.43
CA ARG A 785 -21.24 -12.67 9.55
C ARG A 785 -20.56 -13.86 10.24
N GLY A 786 -21.34 -14.89 10.55
CA GLY A 786 -20.94 -16.03 11.39
C GLY A 786 -21.24 -15.76 12.86
N THR A 787 -20.47 -16.38 13.76
CA THR A 787 -20.61 -16.18 15.22
C THR A 787 -19.31 -15.71 15.86
N VAL A 788 -19.42 -14.97 16.97
CA VAL A 788 -18.27 -14.52 17.78
C VAL A 788 -18.45 -14.99 19.22
N SER A 789 -17.54 -15.84 19.73
CA SER A 789 -17.76 -16.53 21.01
C SER A 789 -16.53 -16.65 21.92
N THR A 790 -16.76 -16.67 23.24
CA THR A 790 -15.71 -16.88 24.26
C THR A 790 -15.87 -18.21 24.98
N GLY A 791 -14.78 -18.97 25.12
CA GLY A 791 -14.75 -20.29 25.77
C GLY A 791 -14.26 -20.32 27.22
N GLY A 792 -13.96 -19.18 27.83
CA GLY A 792 -13.35 -19.09 29.17
C GLY A 792 -13.90 -17.97 30.05
N ALA A 793 -13.34 -17.83 31.26
CA ALA A 793 -13.75 -16.83 32.24
C ALA A 793 -12.72 -15.70 32.31
N GLY A 794 -13.10 -14.50 31.84
CA GLY A 794 -12.22 -13.33 31.84
C GLY A 794 -12.92 -12.05 31.32
N VAL A 795 -12.31 -10.90 31.64
CA VAL A 795 -12.66 -9.60 31.08
C VAL A 795 -12.23 -9.60 29.60
N ALA A 796 -13.20 -9.60 28.70
CA ALA A 796 -12.96 -9.62 27.26
C ALA A 796 -13.88 -8.61 26.55
N TYR A 797 -13.29 -7.70 25.79
CA TYR A 797 -13.94 -6.84 24.83
C TYR A 797 -14.37 -7.69 23.62
N VAL A 798 -15.66 -8.00 23.46
CA VAL A 798 -16.16 -8.90 22.39
C VAL A 798 -17.17 -8.21 21.46
N ALA A 799 -16.92 -8.28 20.15
CA ALA A 799 -17.79 -7.63 19.16
C ALA A 799 -17.87 -8.29 17.78
N GLY A 800 -18.89 -7.91 17.00
CA GLY A 800 -19.08 -8.39 15.64
C GLY A 800 -18.08 -7.81 14.62
N VAL A 801 -17.68 -6.53 14.73
CA VAL A 801 -16.65 -5.94 13.84
C VAL A 801 -15.33 -5.74 14.59
N VAL A 802 -15.30 -4.85 15.59
CA VAL A 802 -14.05 -4.43 16.27
C VAL A 802 -14.14 -4.66 17.77
N GLY A 803 -13.27 -5.50 18.31
CA GLY A 803 -13.21 -5.73 19.76
C GLY A 803 -12.98 -4.42 20.54
N HIS A 804 -11.94 -3.67 20.19
CA HIS A 804 -11.60 -2.42 20.88
C HIS A 804 -10.89 -1.43 19.95
N ILE A 805 -11.31 -0.14 19.98
CA ILE A 805 -10.77 0.95 19.16
C ILE A 805 -10.33 2.17 19.98
N TYR A 806 -9.26 2.83 19.53
CA TYR A 806 -8.69 4.05 20.10
C TYR A 806 -8.32 5.06 19.00
N TYR A 807 -8.82 6.30 19.05
CA TYR A 807 -8.56 7.32 18.03
C TYR A 807 -8.84 6.87 16.59
N GLY A 808 -9.71 5.88 16.40
CA GLY A 808 -10.01 5.30 15.09
C GLY A 808 -11.37 5.73 14.58
N ILE A 809 -11.69 5.33 13.35
CA ILE A 809 -12.93 5.68 12.66
C ILE A 809 -13.58 4.41 12.13
N ILE A 810 -14.85 4.19 12.43
CA ILE A 810 -15.67 3.15 11.81
C ILE A 810 -16.79 3.86 11.03
N THR A 811 -16.79 3.73 9.71
CA THR A 811 -17.77 4.38 8.81
C THR A 811 -18.39 3.36 7.88
N GLU A 812 -19.71 3.36 7.72
CA GLU A 812 -20.36 2.56 6.67
C GLU A 812 -20.01 1.05 6.83
N CYS A 813 -20.14 0.55 8.07
CA CYS A 813 -19.81 -0.83 8.45
C CYS A 813 -21.00 -1.55 9.08
N GLY A 814 -21.08 -2.87 8.88
CA GLY A 814 -22.17 -3.71 9.35
C GLY A 814 -21.72 -4.93 10.14
N SER A 815 -22.55 -5.35 11.10
CA SER A 815 -22.44 -6.62 11.80
C SER A 815 -23.76 -7.38 11.74
N GLU A 816 -23.74 -8.58 11.17
CA GLU A 816 -24.85 -9.53 11.18
C GLU A 816 -24.49 -10.79 11.98
N ALA A 817 -23.37 -10.76 12.74
CA ALA A 817 -22.83 -11.89 13.48
C ALA A 817 -23.42 -12.01 14.91
N ASP A 818 -23.79 -13.24 15.30
CA ASP A 818 -24.33 -13.52 16.65
C ASP A 818 -23.19 -13.62 17.69
N ILE A 819 -23.35 -12.99 18.85
CA ILE A 819 -22.30 -12.82 19.87
C ILE A 819 -22.64 -13.56 21.17
N THR A 820 -21.76 -14.47 21.59
CA THR A 820 -21.91 -15.27 22.82
C THR A 820 -20.68 -15.13 23.74
N ALA A 821 -20.74 -14.17 24.66
CA ALA A 821 -19.67 -13.74 25.55
C ALA A 821 -20.05 -13.84 27.05
N GLY A 822 -20.65 -14.95 27.46
CA GLY A 822 -21.53 -15.05 28.65
C GLY A 822 -20.94 -14.83 30.05
N ASN A 823 -19.63 -14.55 30.21
CA ASN A 823 -19.04 -14.05 31.48
C ASN A 823 -18.16 -12.80 31.24
N SER A 824 -18.26 -12.19 30.07
CA SER A 824 -17.39 -11.11 29.61
C SER A 824 -18.01 -9.73 29.88
N THR A 825 -17.12 -8.76 30.00
CA THR A 825 -17.44 -7.36 30.27
C THR A 825 -17.07 -6.52 29.05
N TYR A 826 -17.92 -5.58 28.65
CA TYR A 826 -17.83 -4.81 27.39
C TYR A 826 -18.11 -5.69 26.16
N VAL A 827 -19.39 -5.82 25.81
CA VAL A 827 -19.85 -6.67 24.70
C VAL A 827 -20.79 -5.87 23.80
N GLY A 828 -20.55 -5.83 22.49
CA GLY A 828 -21.30 -4.97 21.57
C GLY A 828 -21.46 -5.50 20.15
N GLY A 829 -22.65 -5.38 19.56
CA GLY A 829 -22.97 -5.92 18.23
C GLY A 829 -21.99 -5.50 17.12
N LEU A 830 -21.63 -4.22 17.05
CA LEU A 830 -20.62 -3.71 16.12
C LEU A 830 -19.23 -3.62 16.79
N MET A 831 -19.17 -3.06 18.00
CA MET A 831 -17.93 -2.64 18.66
C MET A 831 -17.99 -2.88 20.17
N ALA A 832 -16.96 -3.41 20.82
CA ALA A 832 -17.07 -3.71 22.25
C ALA A 832 -16.66 -2.52 23.13
N ALA A 833 -15.54 -1.86 22.81
CA ALA A 833 -15.18 -0.58 23.43
C ALA A 833 -14.57 0.43 22.44
N GLY A 834 -14.94 1.71 22.60
CA GLY A 834 -14.39 2.83 21.82
C GLY A 834 -13.92 4.00 22.69
N TRP A 835 -12.69 4.45 22.43
CA TRP A 835 -12.05 5.57 23.14
C TRP A 835 -11.60 6.66 22.16
N GLN A 836 -12.04 7.90 22.35
CA GLN A 836 -11.69 9.05 21.48
C GLN A 836 -11.82 8.79 19.97
N SER A 837 -12.81 7.97 19.59
CA SER A 837 -13.03 7.46 18.22
C SER A 837 -14.37 7.94 17.65
N ASP A 838 -14.59 7.75 16.35
CA ASP A 838 -15.88 8.06 15.71
C ASP A 838 -16.54 6.78 15.16
N VAL A 839 -17.86 6.63 15.32
CA VAL A 839 -18.66 5.61 14.63
C VAL A 839 -19.82 6.27 13.87
N ILE A 840 -19.88 6.05 12.56
CA ILE A 840 -20.76 6.80 11.65
C ILE A 840 -21.43 5.82 10.68
N LYS A 841 -22.72 6.03 10.37
CA LYS A 841 -23.44 5.27 9.32
C LYS A 841 -23.28 3.74 9.45
N SER A 842 -23.36 3.17 10.65
CA SER A 842 -23.02 1.75 10.86
C SER A 842 -24.14 0.97 11.56
N PHE A 843 -24.20 -0.36 11.41
CA PHE A 843 -25.32 -1.17 11.90
C PHE A 843 -24.92 -2.48 12.60
N ALA A 844 -25.80 -2.97 13.49
CA ALA A 844 -25.69 -4.29 14.12
C ALA A 844 -27.04 -5.04 14.15
N ARG A 845 -27.08 -6.27 13.65
CA ARG A 845 -28.30 -7.10 13.55
C ARG A 845 -28.24 -8.41 14.36
N GLY A 846 -27.05 -8.97 14.57
CA GLY A 846 -26.87 -10.21 15.35
C GLY A 846 -27.23 -10.04 16.82
N ALA A 847 -27.68 -11.13 17.46
CA ALA A 847 -28.03 -11.15 18.88
C ALA A 847 -26.79 -11.03 19.77
N VAL A 848 -26.92 -10.36 20.92
CA VAL A 848 -25.79 -10.03 21.80
C VAL A 848 -26.00 -10.56 23.21
N HIS A 849 -25.20 -11.56 23.60
CA HIS A 849 -25.18 -12.11 24.95
C HIS A 849 -23.84 -11.86 25.66
N GLY A 850 -23.87 -11.19 26.82
CA GLY A 850 -22.72 -10.93 27.70
C GLY A 850 -23.09 -10.95 29.19
N ASP A 851 -22.25 -10.37 30.05
CA ASP A 851 -22.55 -10.19 31.49
C ASP A 851 -22.62 -8.71 31.92
N VAL A 852 -21.58 -7.92 31.65
CA VAL A 852 -21.49 -6.52 32.10
C VAL A 852 -21.19 -5.58 30.93
N GLU A 853 -21.87 -4.43 30.87
CA GLU A 853 -21.72 -3.42 29.81
C GLU A 853 -21.95 -4.03 28.42
N VAL A 854 -23.21 -4.43 28.21
CA VAL A 854 -23.69 -5.19 27.04
C VAL A 854 -24.65 -4.32 26.22
N GLY A 855 -24.33 -4.09 24.95
CA GLY A 855 -25.16 -3.28 24.05
C GLY A 855 -25.45 -3.93 22.71
N GLY A 856 -26.63 -3.71 22.15
CA GLY A 856 -26.97 -4.18 20.81
C GLY A 856 -26.08 -3.60 19.70
N PHE A 857 -25.51 -2.42 19.92
CA PHE A 857 -24.53 -1.77 19.04
C PHE A 857 -23.12 -1.77 19.67
N VAL A 858 -23.01 -1.29 20.92
CA VAL A 858 -21.73 -1.05 21.58
C VAL A 858 -21.71 -1.38 23.07
N GLY A 859 -20.63 -2.01 23.55
CA GLY A 859 -20.47 -2.30 24.98
C GLY A 859 -20.22 -1.03 25.81
N TYR A 860 -19.09 -0.37 25.56
CA TYR A 860 -18.64 0.84 26.26
C TYR A 860 -18.13 1.93 25.32
N VAL A 861 -18.45 3.20 25.59
CA VAL A 861 -17.82 4.35 24.92
C VAL A 861 -17.34 5.44 25.87
N SER A 862 -16.17 6.00 25.56
CA SER A 862 -15.56 7.13 26.25
C SER A 862 -15.07 8.18 25.26
N SER A 863 -15.63 9.38 25.34
CA SER A 863 -15.31 10.53 24.48
C SER A 863 -15.35 10.20 22.98
N THR A 864 -16.29 9.33 22.59
CA THR A 864 -16.40 8.69 21.28
C THR A 864 -17.79 9.01 20.75
N ASP A 865 -17.86 9.70 19.61
CA ASP A 865 -19.12 10.19 19.07
C ASP A 865 -19.73 9.12 18.13
N ILE A 866 -21.03 8.82 18.29
CA ILE A 866 -21.75 7.85 17.46
C ILE A 866 -22.92 8.53 16.76
N SER A 867 -22.99 8.38 15.43
CA SER A 867 -24.01 9.03 14.60
C SER A 867 -24.57 8.12 13.52
N LEU A 868 -25.80 8.38 13.09
CA LEU A 868 -26.44 7.76 11.91
C LEU A 868 -26.39 6.21 11.98
N SER A 869 -26.63 5.60 13.13
CA SER A 869 -26.31 4.17 13.35
C SER A 869 -27.43 3.40 14.05
N TYR A 870 -27.49 2.07 13.93
CA TYR A 870 -28.59 1.31 14.53
C TYR A 870 -28.27 -0.11 15.01
N ALA A 871 -29.08 -0.60 15.93
CA ALA A 871 -29.05 -1.97 16.43
C ALA A 871 -30.42 -2.65 16.42
N GLU A 872 -30.49 -3.90 15.98
CA GLU A 872 -31.74 -4.67 15.85
C GLU A 872 -31.75 -5.99 16.61
N GLY A 873 -30.57 -6.53 16.94
CA GLY A 873 -30.42 -7.80 17.64
C GLY A 873 -30.92 -7.77 19.09
N ASP A 874 -31.43 -8.91 19.56
CA ASP A 874 -31.85 -9.07 20.96
C ASP A 874 -30.63 -9.08 21.90
N VAL A 875 -30.74 -8.37 23.03
CA VAL A 875 -29.64 -8.10 23.96
C VAL A 875 -29.89 -8.75 25.32
N THR A 876 -28.95 -9.56 25.82
CA THR A 876 -29.06 -10.23 27.12
C THR A 876 -27.77 -10.11 27.94
N GLY A 877 -27.86 -9.51 29.13
CA GLY A 877 -26.77 -9.45 30.11
C GLY A 877 -27.25 -9.37 31.56
N SER A 878 -26.37 -8.95 32.47
CA SER A 878 -26.68 -8.77 33.90
C SER A 878 -26.69 -7.30 34.31
N VAL A 879 -25.64 -6.55 33.97
CA VAL A 879 -25.38 -5.20 34.48
C VAL A 879 -25.04 -4.25 33.34
N HIS A 880 -25.64 -3.06 33.33
CA HIS A 880 -25.42 -2.01 32.30
C HIS A 880 -25.77 -2.56 30.91
N VAL A 881 -27.06 -2.85 30.69
CA VAL A 881 -27.56 -3.53 29.48
C VAL A 881 -28.45 -2.58 28.68
N GLY A 882 -28.14 -2.34 27.41
CA GLY A 882 -28.86 -1.40 26.56
C GLY A 882 -29.17 -1.93 25.16
N GLY A 883 -30.31 -1.53 24.59
CA GLY A 883 -30.66 -1.89 23.21
C GLY A 883 -29.68 -1.35 22.16
N PHE A 884 -28.98 -0.26 22.46
CA PHE A 884 -27.90 0.30 21.65
C PHE A 884 -26.55 0.24 22.38
N ALA A 885 -26.43 0.91 23.54
CA ALA A 885 -25.17 0.99 24.28
C ALA A 885 -25.28 0.39 25.70
N GLY A 886 -24.33 -0.47 26.10
CA GLY A 886 -24.22 -0.95 27.48
C GLY A 886 -23.93 0.20 28.44
N GLN A 887 -22.85 0.94 28.16
CA GLN A 887 -22.46 2.15 28.89
C GLN A 887 -21.94 3.27 27.97
N ASN A 888 -22.44 4.49 28.17
CA ASN A 888 -21.93 5.71 27.53
C ASN A 888 -21.34 6.65 28.59
N ALA A 889 -20.07 7.02 28.45
CA ALA A 889 -19.32 7.80 29.43
C ALA A 889 -18.90 9.23 29.00
N THR A 890 -18.94 9.62 27.72
CA THR A 890 -18.76 11.03 27.30
C THR A 890 -19.09 11.32 25.84
N ARG A 891 -19.54 12.56 25.59
CA ARG A 891 -19.94 13.17 24.32
C ARG A 891 -21.26 12.59 23.78
N GLU A 892 -21.47 12.39 22.48
CA GLU A 892 -22.83 12.31 21.90
C GLU A 892 -23.12 11.01 21.13
N ILE A 893 -24.28 10.39 21.42
CA ILE A 893 -24.91 9.37 20.55
C ILE A 893 -26.15 10.02 19.95
N TYR A 894 -26.23 10.12 18.62
CA TYR A 894 -27.31 10.84 17.96
C TYR A 894 -27.73 10.27 16.60
N TYR A 895 -28.93 10.65 16.13
CA TYR A 895 -29.57 10.13 14.90
C TYR A 895 -29.44 8.60 14.77
N SER A 896 -29.72 7.88 15.87
CA SER A 896 -29.49 6.44 15.96
C SER A 896 -30.71 5.70 16.53
N TYR A 897 -30.85 4.38 16.31
CA TYR A 897 -31.99 3.62 16.87
C TYR A 897 -31.66 2.23 17.43
N ALA A 898 -32.50 1.77 18.38
CA ALA A 898 -32.53 0.40 18.88
C ALA A 898 -33.89 -0.28 18.68
N ASN A 899 -33.88 -1.47 18.07
CA ASN A 899 -35.09 -2.24 17.74
C ASN A 899 -35.06 -3.69 18.31
N GLY A 900 -34.03 -4.08 19.07
CA GLY A 900 -34.01 -5.37 19.78
C GLY A 900 -34.90 -5.41 21.04
N THR A 901 -35.13 -6.60 21.59
CA THR A 901 -35.56 -6.76 22.99
C THR A 901 -34.35 -6.73 23.92
N VAL A 902 -34.54 -6.26 25.16
CA VAL A 902 -33.44 -6.06 26.13
C VAL A 902 -33.74 -6.77 27.46
N THR A 903 -32.87 -7.69 27.86
CA THR A 903 -32.97 -8.45 29.12
C THR A 903 -31.76 -8.20 30.01
N GLY A 904 -32.00 -7.77 31.26
CA GLY A 904 -30.94 -7.53 32.25
C GLY A 904 -31.44 -7.45 33.69
N VAL A 905 -30.53 -7.16 34.63
CA VAL A 905 -30.83 -7.11 36.09
C VAL A 905 -30.60 -5.72 36.69
N THR A 906 -29.51 -5.03 36.34
CA THR A 906 -29.14 -3.72 36.94
C THR A 906 -28.79 -2.70 35.87
N SER A 907 -29.40 -1.50 35.92
CA SER A 907 -29.28 -0.43 34.92
C SER A 907 -29.56 -0.96 33.50
N VAL A 908 -30.84 -1.18 33.21
CA VAL A 908 -31.33 -1.79 31.96
C VAL A 908 -32.20 -0.78 31.23
N GLY A 909 -31.88 -0.47 29.97
CA GLY A 909 -32.59 0.54 29.18
C GLY A 909 -32.86 0.07 27.75
N GLY A 910 -33.95 0.55 27.15
CA GLY A 910 -34.31 0.27 25.76
C GLY A 910 -33.31 0.82 24.74
N PHE A 911 -32.49 1.82 25.13
CA PHE A 911 -31.43 2.39 24.31
C PHE A 911 -30.06 2.32 25.01
N ILE A 912 -29.92 2.84 26.24
CA ILE A 912 -28.66 2.88 26.99
C ILE A 912 -28.83 2.19 28.36
N GLY A 913 -27.94 1.26 28.71
CA GLY A 913 -27.93 0.63 30.03
C GLY A 913 -27.52 1.61 31.14
N TYR A 914 -26.31 2.16 31.03
CA TYR A 914 -25.77 3.16 31.97
C TYR A 914 -25.21 4.39 31.26
N LEU A 915 -25.83 5.55 31.49
CA LEU A 915 -25.29 6.85 31.09
C LEU A 915 -24.45 7.44 32.24
N SER A 916 -23.29 8.02 31.92
CA SER A 916 -22.37 8.67 32.86
C SER A 916 -21.96 10.08 32.41
N GLY A 917 -21.86 11.02 33.35
CA GLY A 917 -21.40 12.38 33.08
C GLY A 917 -22.48 13.26 32.44
N SER A 918 -22.10 13.98 31.38
CA SER A 918 -22.99 14.87 30.60
C SER A 918 -23.11 14.42 29.14
N ALA A 919 -23.05 13.11 28.90
CA ALA A 919 -23.30 12.54 27.58
C ALA A 919 -24.79 12.60 27.23
N ASP A 920 -25.12 12.67 25.94
CA ASP A 920 -26.51 12.77 25.44
C ASP A 920 -26.85 11.64 24.45
N ALA A 921 -28.14 11.44 24.23
CA ALA A 921 -28.76 10.39 23.41
C ALA A 921 -29.78 11.00 22.41
N SER A 922 -29.43 12.16 21.84
CA SER A 922 -30.35 13.08 21.18
C SER A 922 -30.85 12.59 19.81
N TRP A 923 -32.07 12.97 19.45
CA TRP A 923 -32.71 12.66 18.15
C TRP A 923 -32.66 11.17 17.76
N SER A 924 -32.68 10.32 18.79
CA SER A 924 -32.50 8.87 18.69
C SER A 924 -33.75 8.13 19.21
N PHE A 925 -33.93 6.89 18.77
CA PHE A 925 -35.18 6.15 18.90
C PHE A 925 -35.00 4.76 19.53
N TRP A 926 -35.99 4.27 20.26
CA TRP A 926 -35.99 2.89 20.77
C TRP A 926 -37.39 2.26 20.76
N ASN A 927 -37.45 0.95 20.50
CA ASN A 927 -38.73 0.24 20.43
C ASN A 927 -39.32 -0.03 21.82
N ILE A 928 -40.34 0.75 22.21
CA ILE A 928 -41.02 0.64 23.52
C ILE A 928 -42.05 -0.48 23.57
N GLU A 929 -42.59 -0.91 22.43
CA GLU A 929 -43.53 -2.04 22.34
C GLU A 929 -42.84 -3.38 22.65
N LYS A 930 -41.60 -3.54 22.16
CA LYS A 930 -40.72 -4.67 22.49
C LYS A 930 -40.18 -4.63 23.93
N ASN A 931 -40.06 -3.44 24.51
CA ASN A 931 -39.43 -3.21 25.82
C ASN A 931 -40.35 -2.49 26.85
N PRO A 932 -41.61 -2.96 27.07
CA PRO A 932 -42.66 -2.18 27.73
C PRO A 932 -42.49 -2.02 29.26
N ALA A 933 -41.40 -2.53 29.83
CA ALA A 933 -41.06 -2.43 31.25
C ALA A 933 -39.82 -1.56 31.52
N LEU A 934 -39.20 -0.99 30.47
CA LEU A 934 -37.97 -0.20 30.56
C LEU A 934 -38.24 1.29 30.29
N THR A 935 -37.26 2.13 30.66
CA THR A 935 -37.03 3.47 30.10
C THR A 935 -35.98 3.38 28.99
N GLY A 936 -35.80 4.44 28.20
CA GLY A 936 -34.74 4.50 27.19
C GLY A 936 -33.34 4.38 27.82
N ILE A 937 -33.13 5.02 28.97
CA ILE A 937 -31.90 4.95 29.77
C ILE A 937 -32.17 4.17 31.07
N GLY A 938 -31.31 3.20 31.39
CA GLY A 938 -31.46 2.34 32.57
C GLY A 938 -30.96 2.93 33.89
N SER A 939 -30.09 3.95 33.86
CA SER A 939 -29.51 4.59 35.05
C SER A 939 -30.06 5.99 35.38
N HIS A 940 -30.82 6.60 34.47
CA HIS A 940 -31.35 7.96 34.58
C HIS A 940 -32.77 8.02 34.01
N ALA A 941 -33.47 9.15 34.19
CA ALA A 941 -34.69 9.42 33.43
C ALA A 941 -34.34 9.87 32.01
N ASP A 942 -35.17 9.50 31.04
CA ASP A 942 -34.95 9.81 29.62
C ASP A 942 -34.92 11.33 29.36
N PRO A 943 -33.98 11.84 28.53
CA PRO A 943 -34.02 13.22 28.06
C PRO A 943 -35.22 13.43 27.13
N VAL A 944 -35.65 14.68 26.98
CA VAL A 944 -36.81 15.08 26.16
C VAL A 944 -36.68 14.70 24.67
N ILE A 945 -35.47 14.36 24.24
CA ILE A 945 -35.03 14.13 22.85
C ILE A 945 -34.54 12.70 22.59
N LEU A 946 -34.87 11.75 23.47
CA LEU A 946 -34.74 10.30 23.24
C LEU A 946 -36.15 9.68 23.16
N TYR A 947 -36.51 9.11 22.02
CA TYR A 947 -37.91 8.81 21.70
C TYR A 947 -38.23 7.30 21.75
N GLY A 948 -39.08 6.92 22.71
CA GLY A 948 -39.69 5.58 22.74
C GLY A 948 -40.84 5.50 21.73
N VAL A 949 -40.76 4.56 20.78
CA VAL A 949 -41.69 4.42 19.65
C VAL A 949 -42.19 2.98 19.48
N ASP A 950 -43.43 2.81 19.01
CA ASP A 950 -43.98 1.48 18.69
C ASP A 950 -43.51 0.97 17.31
N SER A 951 -43.80 -0.31 16.99
CA SER A 951 -43.32 -0.94 15.75
C SER A 951 -44.01 -0.42 14.47
N THR A 952 -45.07 0.39 14.59
CA THR A 952 -45.67 1.13 13.46
C THR A 952 -44.98 2.48 13.28
N GLN A 953 -44.73 3.19 14.38
CA GLN A 953 -44.02 4.48 14.39
C GLN A 953 -42.58 4.34 13.86
N ILE A 954 -41.84 3.34 14.32
CA ILE A 954 -40.46 3.08 13.87
C ILE A 954 -40.40 2.70 12.37
N ALA A 955 -41.50 2.24 11.79
CA ALA A 955 -41.66 1.92 10.37
C ALA A 955 -42.36 3.04 9.56
N THR A 956 -42.37 4.26 10.10
CA THR A 956 -43.03 5.43 9.48
C THR A 956 -42.02 6.57 9.33
N GLU A 957 -41.70 6.95 8.09
CA GLU A 957 -40.71 7.97 7.72
C GLU A 957 -40.93 9.32 8.43
N SER A 958 -42.19 9.77 8.53
CA SER A 958 -42.56 11.01 9.21
C SER A 958 -42.38 11.01 10.73
N THR A 959 -41.95 9.90 11.33
CA THR A 959 -41.51 9.84 12.74
C THR A 959 -40.09 10.39 12.90
N PHE A 960 -39.27 10.29 11.85
CA PHE A 960 -37.84 10.61 11.86
C PHE A 960 -37.54 11.96 11.19
N THR A 961 -38.23 12.30 10.09
CA THR A 961 -38.00 13.56 9.38
C THR A 961 -38.38 14.80 10.19
N THR A 962 -39.29 14.67 11.17
CA THR A 962 -39.59 15.72 12.18
C THR A 962 -38.41 16.05 13.08
N GLU A 963 -37.49 15.10 13.27
CA GLU A 963 -36.28 15.23 14.07
C GLU A 963 -35.03 15.47 13.20
N ASN A 964 -35.23 15.82 11.91
CA ASN A 964 -34.20 16.13 10.91
C ASN A 964 -33.36 14.92 10.41
N TRP A 965 -33.92 13.71 10.42
CA TRP A 965 -33.30 12.58 9.71
C TRP A 965 -33.52 12.72 8.20
N ASP A 966 -32.43 12.69 7.42
CA ASP A 966 -32.41 12.83 5.96
C ASP A 966 -32.58 11.47 5.25
N PHE A 967 -33.44 11.41 4.23
CA PHE A 967 -33.92 10.19 3.58
C PHE A 967 -33.85 10.28 2.05
N GLU A 968 -33.57 9.16 1.38
CA GLU A 968 -33.53 9.03 -0.09
C GLU A 968 -34.73 9.70 -0.80
N GLY A 969 -34.51 10.89 -1.37
CA GLY A 969 -35.52 11.64 -2.12
C GLY A 969 -36.46 12.52 -1.29
N GLU A 970 -36.18 12.70 0.00
CA GLU A 970 -36.68 13.79 0.84
C GLU A 970 -36.05 15.13 0.38
N THR A 971 -36.62 16.29 0.76
CA THR A 971 -36.06 17.63 0.47
C THR A 971 -36.38 18.69 1.53
N THR A 972 -36.96 18.31 2.66
CA THR A 972 -37.42 19.20 3.74
C THR A 972 -36.31 19.49 4.75
N ASN A 973 -35.44 18.51 5.04
CA ASN A 973 -34.37 18.66 6.03
C ASN A 973 -32.92 18.54 5.48
N GLY A 974 -32.71 17.99 4.28
CA GLY A 974 -31.39 17.93 3.65
C GLY A 974 -31.40 17.52 2.17
N THR A 975 -30.23 17.10 1.69
CA THR A 975 -29.97 16.41 0.39
C THR A 975 -28.74 15.48 0.51
N ASP A 976 -28.44 15.00 1.71
CA ASP A 976 -27.33 14.09 2.00
C ASP A 976 -27.78 12.61 1.97
N ASP A 977 -29.10 12.34 1.85
CA ASP A 977 -29.74 11.04 1.56
C ASP A 977 -29.18 9.88 2.43
N PHE A 978 -29.09 10.06 3.74
CA PHE A 978 -28.43 9.09 4.64
C PHE A 978 -29.22 7.79 4.90
N TRP A 979 -30.55 7.87 4.88
CA TRP A 979 -31.45 6.77 5.24
C TRP A 979 -32.39 6.38 4.11
N ARG A 980 -32.85 5.13 4.14
CA ARG A 980 -33.81 4.56 3.20
C ARG A 980 -34.91 3.85 3.97
N MET A 981 -36.17 4.21 3.72
CA MET A 981 -37.30 3.51 4.35
C MET A 981 -37.67 2.26 3.53
N PRO A 982 -37.52 1.03 4.05
CA PRO A 982 -37.91 -0.17 3.33
C PRO A 982 -39.44 -0.31 3.23
N THR A 983 -39.93 -1.23 2.40
CA THR A 983 -41.37 -1.49 2.23
C THR A 983 -42.06 -2.01 3.50
N SER A 984 -41.30 -2.46 4.49
CA SER A 984 -41.75 -2.96 5.78
C SER A 984 -40.56 -3.10 6.73
N GLY A 985 -40.64 -2.50 7.91
CA GLY A 985 -39.56 -2.50 8.90
C GLY A 985 -39.10 -1.08 9.24
N PRO A 986 -38.11 -0.93 10.15
CA PRO A 986 -37.47 0.34 10.46
C PRO A 986 -36.60 0.85 9.29
N PRO A 987 -36.14 2.12 9.31
CA PRO A 987 -35.26 2.65 8.27
C PRO A 987 -33.91 1.91 8.26
N VAL A 988 -33.35 1.70 7.06
CA VAL A 988 -31.99 1.17 6.86
C VAL A 988 -31.09 2.26 6.28
N LEU A 989 -29.77 2.07 6.29
CA LEU A 989 -28.86 3.06 5.72
C LEU A 989 -28.86 2.98 4.19
N SER A 990 -28.67 4.11 3.50
CA SER A 990 -28.74 4.18 2.04
C SER A 990 -27.61 3.46 1.31
N TRP A 991 -26.48 3.22 1.99
CA TRP A 991 -25.32 2.49 1.44
C TRP A 991 -25.47 0.96 1.48
N GLU A 992 -26.46 0.43 2.21
CA GLU A 992 -26.80 -1.01 2.26
C GLU A 992 -27.47 -1.52 0.97
#